data_AF-A0A9D7UE74-F1
#
_entry.id   AF-A0A9D7UE74-F1
#
_cell.length_a   1.000
_cell.length_b   1.000
_cell.length_c   1.000
_cell.angle_alpha   90.00
_cell.angle_beta   90.00
_cell.angle_gamma   90.00
#
_symmetry.space_group_name_H-M   'P 1'
#
loop_
_entity.id
_entity.type
_entity.pdbx_description
1 polymer ?
#
loop_
_entity_poly.entity_id
_entity_poly.type
_entity_poly.pdbx_seq_one_letter_code
_entity_poly.pdbx_strand_id
1 'polypeptide(L)'
;MQVLVRHSECERINHKCEYVIKGMVPDHLLMGSHHPALDKLRKETRQLYLITNVDEKNLHKDTKDTIYQIELPRIILDGAEIKTNAKFLVDFIKTEDIDSFLKKNRVKLTSLNKASLDRRAYNDGISINITGNRLRIKSGLDTSSMPLIQDEVSKKYQDEVFDFTFNYEMVLIGQRKSSVKSAFNPHIYDTRHKRLHLVVFTKNGKIDKAYFGNKQKVGIHKKGNTINFTKENIQLITESNNISSFEKKEKEKVQYAPNIISITSSEFITSSNITSTIKTAEKNFGLTRGVNLLTVDRKGKFNVESFDIYGSEDDAKQFLVKLESLIKKKKFWAIASHDAIRSNWPGFQKKLSELNFKLLQTLNGRVAYIAYSNTNNNIKEYSSKTSLNHVISSYIKPLSKKELKQLKKDKKKNNAKANVYAKDTNRFIAHAGGQIDGHNYTNSLEALNLSYKKGFRLFELDIIKTSDNIYVAAHDWKHWASITGYKGALPPSKKIFKEQKIYKKYSPMDINDINLWFKNNSDAILVTDKVNTPMDFSNKFVDKNRLMMELFTWEAVKEGISAKIKSPMPTGGILGKIKGNKIEYLKKLGITDIASSRRIINNQKKLVNEIVKTNINIYAFHLHFDKGKDEKHVTCNESNYFYGMYADKWDFNSTLNCYKDESKNTVED
;
A
#
# COMPACT_ATOMS: atom_id res chain seq x y z
N MET A 1 32.55 -8.23 29.67
CA MET A 1 33.64 -7.26 29.47
C MET A 1 33.82 -6.51 30.78
N GLN A 2 34.94 -6.75 31.46
CA GLN A 2 35.35 -6.09 32.71
C GLN A 2 35.79 -4.65 32.43
N VAL A 3 35.55 -3.75 33.39
CA VAL A 3 36.41 -2.58 33.60
C VAL A 3 36.67 -2.45 35.11
N LEU A 4 37.91 -2.73 35.51
CA LEU A 4 38.48 -2.38 36.81
C LEU A 4 38.80 -0.88 36.84
N VAL A 5 38.53 -0.19 37.95
CA VAL A 5 39.32 0.99 38.36
C VAL A 5 39.53 0.97 39.88
N ARG A 6 40.80 1.18 40.25
CA ARG A 6 41.45 1.13 41.56
C ARG A 6 40.79 1.98 42.66
N HIS A 7 40.89 1.49 43.91
CA HIS A 7 40.99 2.31 45.11
C HIS A 7 42.21 3.24 45.00
N SER A 8 42.02 4.54 45.15
CA SER A 8 43.05 5.40 45.73
C SER A 8 42.77 5.49 47.23
N GLU A 9 43.80 5.28 48.02
CA GLU A 9 43.80 5.19 49.46
C GLU A 9 43.11 6.36 50.14
N CYS A 10 42.45 6.02 51.25
CA CYS A 10 41.84 6.94 52.19
C CYS A 10 42.95 7.44 53.13
N GLU A 11 43.58 8.58 52.81
CA GLU A 11 44.35 9.31 53.82
C GLU A 11 43.42 10.21 54.62
N ARG A 12 43.38 9.94 55.93
CA ARG A 12 42.66 10.70 56.94
C ARG A 12 43.08 12.17 56.88
N ILE A 13 42.12 13.06 56.65
CA ILE A 13 41.89 14.27 57.47
C ILE A 13 40.43 14.71 57.24
N ASN A 14 39.65 14.67 58.32
CA ASN A 14 38.34 15.31 58.54
C ASN A 14 37.13 14.91 57.67
N HIS A 15 36.36 13.95 58.20
CA HIS A 15 34.89 13.82 58.17
C HIS A 15 34.12 14.24 56.89
N LYS A 16 33.85 13.25 56.02
CA LYS A 16 32.54 12.87 55.46
C LYS A 16 32.75 11.88 54.30
N CYS A 17 32.45 10.60 54.51
CA CYS A 17 32.19 9.69 53.40
C CYS A 17 30.76 9.96 52.92
N GLU A 18 30.60 10.59 51.75
CA GLU A 18 29.30 10.60 51.06
C GLU A 18 28.98 9.19 50.55
N TYR A 19 27.76 8.72 50.82
CA TYR A 19 27.25 7.45 50.30
C TYR A 19 27.12 7.53 48.78
N VAL A 20 28.10 7.01 48.04
CA VAL A 20 28.03 6.91 46.58
C VAL A 20 27.48 5.54 46.19
N ILE A 21 26.21 5.48 45.79
CA ILE A 21 25.63 4.30 45.13
C ILE A 21 26.05 4.33 43.65
N LYS A 22 26.88 3.36 43.23
CA LYS A 22 27.29 3.19 41.81
C LYS A 22 26.52 2.03 41.18
N GLY A 23 25.44 2.35 40.47
CA GLY A 23 24.75 1.39 39.59
C GLY A 23 25.43 1.30 38.22
N MET A 24 25.90 0.11 37.82
CA MET A 24 26.38 -0.14 36.46
C MET A 24 25.27 -0.79 35.64
N VAL A 25 24.63 -0.02 34.76
CA VAL A 25 23.60 -0.52 33.85
C VAL A 25 24.22 -0.67 32.46
N PRO A 26 24.25 -1.86 31.83
CA PRO A 26 24.69 -1.97 30.45
C PRO A 26 23.74 -1.19 29.54
N ASP A 27 24.32 -0.38 28.66
CA ASP A 27 23.65 0.42 27.65
C ASP A 27 22.64 -0.44 26.86
N HIS A 28 21.52 0.20 26.57
CA HIS A 28 20.48 -0.29 25.68
C HIS A 28 21.12 -0.59 24.33
N LEU A 29 20.56 -1.56 23.61
CA LEU A 29 20.90 -1.83 22.20
C LEU A 29 21.20 -0.53 21.42
N LEU A 30 22.48 -0.28 21.14
CA LEU A 30 22.89 0.47 19.97
C LEU A 30 22.32 -0.28 18.76
N MET A 31 21.15 0.16 18.31
CA MET A 31 20.56 -0.30 17.06
C MET A 31 21.50 0.08 15.91
N GLY A 32 22.29 -0.88 15.43
CA GLY A 32 22.76 -0.88 14.03
C GLY A 32 24.26 -0.98 13.75
N SER A 33 25.15 -1.11 14.74
CA SER A 33 26.57 -1.37 14.47
C SER A 33 26.90 -2.86 14.61
N HIS A 34 27.16 -3.54 13.49
CA HIS A 34 27.75 -4.87 13.49
C HIS A 34 29.25 -4.72 13.77
N HIS A 35 29.70 -5.18 14.93
CA HIS A 35 31.11 -5.24 15.31
C HIS A 35 31.44 -6.68 15.67
N PRO A 36 32.57 -7.27 15.25
CA PRO A 36 32.90 -8.68 15.52
C PRO A 36 32.90 -9.03 17.02
N ALA A 37 33.21 -8.06 17.87
CA ALA A 37 33.11 -8.19 19.33
C ALA A 37 31.67 -8.47 19.81
N LEU A 38 30.66 -7.90 19.15
CA LEU A 38 29.24 -8.05 19.51
C LEU A 38 28.69 -9.44 19.15
N ASP A 39 29.21 -10.08 18.10
CA ASP A 39 28.80 -11.44 17.72
C ASP A 39 29.39 -12.50 18.65
N LYS A 40 30.59 -12.26 19.20
CA LYS A 40 31.13 -13.05 20.33
C LYS A 40 30.28 -12.85 21.60
N LEU A 41 29.99 -11.61 21.96
CA LEU A 41 29.17 -11.25 23.14
C LEU A 41 27.69 -11.67 23.05
N ARG A 42 27.20 -12.09 21.89
CA ARG A 42 25.84 -12.63 21.71
C ARG A 42 25.73 -14.13 21.98
N LYS A 43 26.86 -14.85 21.97
CA LYS A 43 26.92 -16.31 22.17
C LYS A 43 27.10 -16.70 23.65
N GLU A 44 27.38 -15.74 24.52
CA GLU A 44 27.60 -15.96 25.95
C GLU A 44 26.37 -15.55 26.77
N THR A 45 26.06 -16.32 27.82
CA THR A 45 25.02 -15.98 28.81
C THR A 45 25.42 -14.72 29.57
N ARG A 46 24.59 -13.68 29.52
CA ARG A 46 24.84 -12.42 30.21
C ARG A 46 24.16 -12.44 31.59
N GLN A 47 24.88 -12.00 32.61
CA GLN A 47 24.35 -11.82 33.96
C GLN A 47 24.33 -10.34 34.33
N LEU A 48 23.33 -9.95 35.11
CA LEU A 48 23.26 -8.64 35.75
C LEU A 48 24.00 -8.72 37.09
N TYR A 49 24.79 -7.70 37.42
CA TYR A 49 25.45 -7.59 38.72
C TYR A 49 24.89 -6.39 39.47
N LEU A 50 24.39 -6.62 40.68
CA LEU A 50 24.08 -5.58 41.65
C LEU A 50 25.17 -5.62 42.73
N ILE A 51 25.80 -4.48 43.00
CA ILE A 51 26.70 -4.32 44.15
C ILE A 51 25.99 -3.36 45.10
N THR A 52 25.65 -3.84 46.28
CA THR A 52 24.99 -3.08 47.32
C THR A 52 25.52 -3.50 48.69
N ASN A 53 25.47 -2.58 49.64
CA ASN A 53 25.73 -2.81 51.06
C ASN A 53 24.48 -3.26 51.82
N VAL A 54 23.35 -3.40 51.13
CA VAL A 54 22.07 -3.85 51.69
C VAL A 54 22.09 -5.36 51.89
N ASP A 55 21.56 -5.81 53.02
CA ASP A 55 21.39 -7.24 53.33
C ASP A 55 20.46 -7.89 52.29
N GLU A 56 20.83 -9.07 51.77
CA GLU A 56 20.08 -9.78 50.72
C GLU A 56 18.60 -9.98 51.12
N LYS A 57 18.30 -10.17 52.41
CA LYS A 57 16.92 -10.31 52.92
C LYS A 57 16.05 -9.07 52.73
N ASN A 58 16.66 -7.91 52.53
CA ASN A 58 15.97 -6.63 52.31
C ASN A 58 15.78 -6.34 50.81
N LEU A 59 16.28 -7.19 49.91
CA LEU A 59 16.05 -7.09 48.48
C LEU A 59 14.78 -7.87 48.11
N HIS A 60 13.98 -7.35 47.18
CA HIS A 60 12.76 -8.04 46.74
C HIS A 60 12.99 -9.25 45.79
N LYS A 61 14.25 -9.56 45.46
CA LYS A 61 14.64 -10.68 44.58
C LYS A 61 15.91 -11.33 45.07
N ASP A 62 15.94 -12.65 45.00
CA ASP A 62 17.13 -13.43 45.28
C ASP A 62 18.05 -13.51 44.06
N THR A 63 19.34 -13.78 44.30
CA THR A 63 20.34 -13.97 43.24
C THR A 63 20.03 -15.11 42.26
N LYS A 64 19.15 -16.03 42.62
CA LYS A 64 18.71 -17.17 41.80
C LYS A 64 17.48 -16.87 40.95
N ASP A 65 16.79 -15.76 41.20
CA ASP A 65 15.58 -15.40 40.50
C ASP A 65 15.86 -14.94 39.07
N THR A 66 14.91 -15.21 38.18
CA THR A 66 14.94 -14.60 36.85
C THR A 66 14.56 -13.13 36.96
N ILE A 67 15.49 -12.24 36.61
CA ILE A 67 15.29 -10.79 36.65
C ILE A 67 14.81 -10.28 35.30
N TYR A 68 13.67 -9.60 35.29
CA TYR A 68 13.15 -8.90 34.11
C TYR A 68 13.56 -7.42 34.13
N GLN A 69 13.77 -6.84 32.95
CA GLN A 69 14.19 -5.44 32.82
C GLN A 69 13.23 -4.45 33.50
N ILE A 70 11.94 -4.77 33.57
CA ILE A 70 10.91 -3.94 34.21
C ILE A 70 11.03 -3.89 35.74
N GLU A 71 11.82 -4.78 36.34
CA GLU A 71 12.04 -4.88 37.80
C GLU A 71 13.26 -4.06 38.24
N LEU A 72 14.15 -3.69 37.32
CA LEU A 72 15.38 -2.94 37.59
C LEU A 72 15.18 -1.69 38.46
N PRO A 73 14.15 -0.84 38.24
CA PRO A 73 13.95 0.33 39.09
C PRO A 73 13.75 -0.03 40.56
N ARG A 74 13.04 -1.14 40.84
CA ARG A 74 12.82 -1.63 42.20
C ARG A 74 14.11 -2.18 42.80
N ILE A 75 14.88 -2.93 42.00
CA ILE A 75 16.16 -3.52 42.45
C ILE A 75 17.14 -2.41 42.85
N ILE A 76 17.18 -1.32 42.08
CA ILE A 76 18.03 -0.17 42.36
C ILE A 76 17.59 0.55 43.63
N LEU A 77 16.28 0.75 43.82
CA LEU A 77 15.76 1.46 44.99
C LEU A 77 15.93 0.65 46.29
N ASP A 78 15.69 -0.66 46.24
CA ASP A 78 15.89 -1.54 47.39
C ASP A 78 17.38 -1.66 47.72
N GLY A 79 18.24 -1.83 46.71
CA GLY A 79 19.69 -1.80 46.88
C GLY A 79 20.26 -0.45 47.32
N ALA A 80 19.43 0.59 47.39
CA ALA A 80 19.76 1.91 47.91
C ALA A 80 19.03 2.23 49.23
N GLU A 81 18.18 1.33 49.74
CA GLU A 81 17.27 1.55 50.87
C GLU A 81 16.40 2.82 50.74
N ILE A 82 16.08 3.22 49.50
CA ILE A 82 15.28 4.42 49.21
C ILE A 82 13.79 4.08 49.33
N LYS A 83 13.14 4.62 50.36
CA LYS A 83 11.68 4.62 50.46
C LYS A 83 11.09 5.55 49.39
N THR A 84 10.24 5.00 48.52
CA THR A 84 9.54 5.76 47.48
C THR A 84 8.05 5.49 47.48
N ASN A 85 7.26 6.49 47.13
CA ASN A 85 5.84 6.34 46.81
C ASN A 85 5.61 6.09 45.30
N ALA A 86 6.68 6.08 44.49
CA ALA A 86 6.58 5.78 43.06
C ALA A 86 6.06 4.36 42.84
N LYS A 87 5.18 4.21 41.85
CA LYS A 87 4.64 2.92 41.40
C LYS A 87 5.21 2.60 40.02
N PHE A 88 5.85 1.46 39.89
CA PHE A 88 6.41 0.93 38.65
C PHE A 88 5.48 -0.09 38.03
N LEU A 89 5.67 -0.39 36.74
CA LEU A 89 4.85 -1.38 36.03
C LEU A 89 4.82 -2.73 36.75
N VAL A 90 5.97 -3.16 37.29
CA VAL A 90 6.09 -4.40 38.08
C VAL A 90 5.13 -4.41 39.28
N ASP A 91 4.90 -3.27 39.94
CA ASP A 91 4.03 -3.17 41.12
C ASP A 91 2.55 -3.45 40.80
N PHE A 92 2.17 -3.43 39.51
CA PHE A 92 0.82 -3.72 39.04
C PHE A 92 0.65 -5.15 38.50
N ILE A 93 1.72 -5.92 38.37
CA ILE A 93 1.69 -7.29 37.86
C ILE A 93 1.46 -8.23 39.05
N LYS A 94 0.27 -8.83 39.13
CA LYS A 94 -0.13 -9.73 40.23
C LYS A 94 0.07 -11.22 39.93
N THR A 95 0.79 -11.56 38.86
CA THR A 95 0.98 -12.95 38.41
C THR A 95 2.39 -13.41 38.69
N GLU A 96 2.58 -14.68 39.11
CA GLU A 96 3.92 -15.26 39.29
C GLU A 96 4.67 -15.44 37.95
N ASP A 97 3.95 -15.60 36.83
CA ASP A 97 4.52 -15.74 35.48
C ASP A 97 4.58 -14.39 34.73
N ILE A 98 5.62 -13.61 35.03
CA ILE A 98 5.88 -12.31 34.41
C ILE A 98 6.12 -12.44 32.89
N ASP A 99 6.77 -13.51 32.41
CA ASP A 99 7.06 -13.69 30.98
C ASP A 99 5.77 -13.88 30.16
N SER A 100 4.82 -14.66 30.66
CA SER A 100 3.49 -14.81 30.04
C SER A 100 2.72 -13.50 30.02
N PHE A 101 2.76 -12.72 31.11
CA PHE A 101 2.17 -11.37 31.14
C PHE A 101 2.78 -10.46 30.07
N LEU A 102 4.11 -10.44 29.96
CA LEU A 102 4.84 -9.64 28.97
C LEU A 102 4.52 -10.08 27.53
N LYS A 103 4.45 -11.38 27.26
CA LYS A 103 4.10 -11.93 25.93
C LYS A 103 2.66 -11.58 25.55
N LYS A 104 1.71 -11.76 26.47
CA LYS A 104 0.28 -11.45 26.26
C LYS A 104 0.04 -9.96 26.02
N ASN A 105 0.76 -9.10 26.74
CA ASN A 105 0.59 -7.65 26.67
C ASN A 105 1.63 -6.96 25.76
N ARG A 106 2.45 -7.74 25.04
CA ARG A 106 3.55 -7.24 24.20
C ARG A 106 3.11 -6.10 23.29
N VAL A 107 1.97 -6.24 22.61
CA VAL A 107 1.46 -5.20 21.71
C VAL A 107 1.14 -3.92 22.48
N LYS A 108 0.43 -3.97 23.61
CA LYS A 108 0.08 -2.78 24.42
C LYS A 108 1.31 -2.12 25.05
N LEU A 109 2.24 -2.90 25.60
CA LEU A 109 3.48 -2.41 26.20
C LEU A 109 4.42 -1.79 25.14
N THR A 110 4.48 -2.38 23.95
CA THR A 110 5.22 -1.79 22.82
C THR A 110 4.50 -0.59 22.22
N SER A 111 3.18 -0.49 22.30
CA SER A 111 2.42 0.71 21.89
C SER A 111 2.70 1.93 22.77
N LEU A 112 2.95 1.75 24.08
CA LEU A 112 3.41 2.83 24.98
C LEU A 112 4.80 3.36 24.58
N ASN A 113 5.71 2.45 24.22
CA ASN A 113 6.98 2.83 23.59
C ASN A 113 6.79 3.39 22.18
N LYS A 114 5.75 2.99 21.45
CA LYS A 114 5.41 3.54 20.13
C LYS A 114 4.92 4.98 20.24
N ALA A 115 4.20 5.33 21.31
CA ALA A 115 3.82 6.70 21.64
C ALA A 115 5.02 7.56 22.14
N SER A 116 6.07 6.96 22.72
CA SER A 116 7.35 7.66 23.00
C SER A 116 8.31 7.69 21.80
N LEU A 117 8.13 6.76 20.84
CA LEU A 117 8.80 6.68 19.54
C LEU A 117 8.05 7.42 18.42
N ASP A 118 6.88 8.01 18.69
CA ASP A 118 6.36 9.15 17.94
C ASP A 118 7.27 10.36 18.23
N ARG A 119 8.55 10.21 17.87
CA ARG A 119 9.50 11.30 17.77
C ARG A 119 9.04 12.18 16.62
N ARG A 120 8.21 13.17 16.94
CA ARG A 120 8.17 14.50 16.35
C ARG A 120 8.68 14.57 14.90
N ALA A 121 7.93 13.96 14.00
CA ALA A 121 8.34 13.77 12.62
C ALA A 121 7.99 15.02 11.81
N TYR A 122 8.97 15.61 11.15
CA TYR A 122 8.82 16.84 10.36
C TYR A 122 8.18 16.60 8.98
N ASN A 123 7.27 15.63 8.89
CA ASN A 123 6.64 15.18 7.63
C ASN A 123 5.59 16.17 7.09
N ASP A 124 4.98 16.98 7.95
CA ASP A 124 3.89 17.89 7.57
C ASP A 124 4.36 19.26 7.06
N GLY A 125 5.67 19.41 6.85
CA GLY A 125 6.30 20.65 6.39
C GLY A 125 7.15 21.31 7.48
N ILE A 126 8.07 22.17 7.07
CA ILE A 126 9.00 22.85 7.97
C ILE A 126 8.90 24.36 7.78
N SER A 127 8.49 25.05 8.83
CA SER A 127 8.53 26.52 8.92
C SER A 127 9.77 26.98 9.66
N ILE A 128 10.41 28.05 9.19
CA ILE A 128 11.67 28.58 9.70
C ILE A 128 11.47 30.06 9.97
N ASN A 129 11.71 30.47 11.22
CA ASN A 129 11.67 31.86 11.63
C ASN A 129 12.74 32.15 12.68
N ILE A 130 12.98 33.43 12.94
CA ILE A 130 13.78 33.89 14.07
C ILE A 130 12.82 34.55 15.05
N THR A 131 12.88 34.16 16.32
CA THR A 131 12.08 34.76 17.41
C THR A 131 12.99 35.05 18.59
N GLY A 132 13.13 36.34 18.93
CA GLY A 132 14.18 36.79 19.85
C GLY A 132 15.56 36.46 19.27
N ASN A 133 16.48 35.98 20.11
CA ASN A 133 17.82 35.56 19.70
C ASN A 133 17.91 34.06 19.31
N ARG A 134 16.85 33.49 18.73
CA ARG A 134 16.82 32.06 18.38
C ARG A 134 16.23 31.82 17.00
N LEU A 135 16.95 31.05 16.19
CA LEU A 135 16.42 30.43 14.98
C LEU A 135 15.56 29.26 15.39
N ARG A 136 14.30 29.21 14.95
CA ARG A 136 13.36 28.13 15.25
C ARG A 136 12.90 27.43 13.96
N ILE A 137 12.80 26.11 14.03
CA ILE A 137 12.19 25.27 13.01
C ILE A 137 10.95 24.57 13.60
N LYS A 138 9.83 24.60 12.88
CA LYS A 138 8.56 24.06 13.35
C LYS A 138 7.82 23.23 12.30
N SER A 139 7.25 22.10 12.72
CA SER A 139 6.34 21.22 11.96
C SER A 139 5.18 20.81 12.85
N GLY A 140 3.95 21.26 12.59
CA GLY A 140 2.82 20.99 13.48
C GLY A 140 3.07 21.47 14.92
N LEU A 141 3.09 20.55 15.89
CA LEU A 141 3.43 20.82 17.29
C LEU A 141 4.95 20.77 17.58
N ASP A 142 5.74 20.25 16.65
CA ASP A 142 7.16 20.03 16.83
C ASP A 142 7.94 21.31 16.63
N THR A 143 8.81 21.65 17.58
CA THR A 143 9.67 22.84 17.50
C THR A 143 11.07 22.49 17.95
N SER A 144 12.07 22.92 17.18
CA SER A 144 13.48 22.93 17.59
C SER A 144 14.04 24.34 17.42
N SER A 145 15.06 24.70 18.20
CA SER A 145 15.66 26.03 18.12
C SER A 145 17.15 26.06 18.45
N MET A 146 17.88 26.97 17.80
CA MET A 146 19.29 27.24 18.05
C MET A 146 19.54 28.74 18.29
N PRO A 147 20.44 29.12 19.21
CA PRO A 147 20.73 30.52 19.51
C PRO A 147 21.58 31.18 18.42
N LEU A 148 21.30 32.45 18.10
CA LEU A 148 22.21 33.27 17.29
C LEU A 148 23.26 33.94 18.19
N ILE A 149 24.42 34.25 17.61
CA ILE A 149 25.50 34.98 18.28
C ILE A 149 25.39 36.46 17.97
N GLN A 150 25.25 37.25 19.03
CA GLN A 150 25.34 38.71 18.99
C GLN A 150 26.69 39.12 19.55
N ASP A 151 27.40 39.97 18.82
CA ASP A 151 28.63 40.58 19.30
C ASP A 151 28.29 41.57 20.43
N GLU A 152 28.89 41.39 21.60
CA GLU A 152 28.55 42.14 22.82
C GLU A 152 28.92 43.63 22.72
N VAL A 153 29.90 43.98 21.88
CA VAL A 153 30.42 45.35 21.75
C VAL A 153 29.66 46.13 20.69
N SER A 154 29.50 45.55 19.51
CA SER A 154 28.83 46.20 18.36
C SER A 154 27.32 46.01 18.34
N LYS A 155 26.78 45.13 19.21
CA LYS A 155 25.37 44.68 19.23
C LYS A 155 24.90 44.12 17.88
N LYS A 156 25.81 43.78 16.96
CA LYS A 156 25.47 43.21 15.65
C LYS A 156 25.48 41.68 15.71
N TYR A 157 24.55 41.06 15.00
CA TYR A 157 24.52 39.61 14.84
C TYR A 157 25.51 39.15 13.78
N GLN A 158 26.23 38.06 14.07
CA GLN A 158 27.16 37.45 13.12
C GLN A 158 26.41 36.71 11.99
N ASP A 159 27.09 36.54 10.86
CA ASP A 159 26.62 35.69 9.77
C ASP A 159 26.87 34.22 10.15
N GLU A 160 25.82 33.40 10.18
CA GLU A 160 25.88 32.04 10.70
C GLU A 160 25.23 31.03 9.75
N VAL A 161 25.63 29.76 9.86
CA VAL A 161 25.02 28.64 9.15
C VAL A 161 24.61 27.56 10.13
N PHE A 162 23.34 27.18 10.10
CA PHE A 162 22.75 26.15 10.95
C PHE A 162 22.41 24.91 10.10
N ASP A 163 22.75 23.72 10.58
CA ASP A 163 22.51 22.43 9.89
C ASP A 163 21.70 21.50 10.81
N PHE A 164 20.45 21.25 10.44
CA PHE A 164 19.55 20.32 11.10
C PHE A 164 19.49 19.02 10.30
N THR A 165 19.84 17.90 10.93
CA THR A 165 19.95 16.59 10.28
C THR A 165 18.75 15.72 10.65
N PHE A 166 18.11 15.12 9.66
CA PHE A 166 16.96 14.23 9.78
C PHE A 166 17.31 12.82 9.32
N ASN A 167 16.69 11.80 9.91
CA ASN A 167 16.71 10.44 9.39
C ASN A 167 15.72 10.29 8.21
N TYR A 168 15.64 9.09 7.62
CA TYR A 168 14.75 8.81 6.48
C TYR A 168 13.25 8.91 6.80
N GLU A 169 12.88 8.93 8.09
CA GLU A 169 11.50 9.08 8.59
C GLU A 169 11.18 10.53 8.96
N MET A 170 12.05 11.48 8.61
CA MET A 170 11.95 12.92 8.94
C MET A 170 11.97 13.22 10.44
N VAL A 171 12.60 12.35 11.24
CA VAL A 171 12.88 12.61 12.65
C VAL A 171 14.17 13.42 12.75
N LEU A 172 14.15 14.54 13.48
CA LEU A 172 15.34 15.33 13.76
C LEU A 172 16.31 14.53 14.66
N ILE A 173 17.51 14.24 14.16
CA ILE A 173 18.53 13.43 14.84
C ILE A 173 19.81 14.21 15.18
N GLY A 174 19.94 15.45 14.71
CA GLY A 174 21.09 16.29 15.02
C GLY A 174 20.90 17.75 14.63
N GLN A 175 21.62 18.63 15.30
CA GLN A 175 21.64 20.07 15.00
C GLN A 175 23.02 20.64 15.34
N ARG A 176 23.57 21.47 14.45
CA ARG A 176 24.90 22.07 14.65
C ARG A 176 25.04 23.40 13.91
N LYS A 177 26.00 24.21 14.36
CA LYS A 177 26.53 25.32 13.55
C LYS A 177 27.56 24.78 12.57
N SER A 178 27.63 25.37 11.39
CA SER A 178 28.52 24.99 10.31
C SER A 178 29.13 26.24 9.67
N SER A 179 30.14 26.05 8.82
CA SER A 179 30.68 27.12 7.99
C SER A 179 30.10 27.01 6.58
N VAL A 180 30.06 28.12 5.83
CA VAL A 180 29.60 28.12 4.43
C VAL A 180 30.33 27.07 3.59
N LYS A 181 31.63 26.86 3.82
CA LYS A 181 32.46 25.86 3.12
C LYS A 181 32.12 24.41 3.49
N SER A 182 31.73 24.14 4.74
CA SER A 182 31.48 22.77 5.23
C SER A 182 30.02 22.34 5.17
N ALA A 183 29.09 23.29 5.03
CA ALA A 183 27.66 23.03 5.10
C ALA A 183 27.16 22.03 4.03
N PHE A 184 27.82 21.96 2.87
CA PHE A 184 27.46 21.06 1.77
C PHE A 184 28.42 19.89 1.57
N ASN A 185 29.37 19.66 2.50
CA ASN A 185 30.21 18.47 2.46
C ASN A 185 29.43 17.27 3.03
N PRO A 186 29.07 16.26 2.22
CA PRO A 186 28.30 15.12 2.70
C PRO A 186 29.17 14.19 3.57
N HIS A 187 28.61 13.72 4.69
CA HIS A 187 29.22 12.67 5.50
C HIS A 187 28.90 11.28 4.93
N ILE A 188 29.75 10.28 5.16
CA ILE A 188 29.49 8.88 4.72
C ILE A 188 28.14 8.33 5.22
N TYR A 189 27.69 8.83 6.38
CA TYR A 189 26.41 8.43 6.98
C TYR A 189 25.20 9.04 6.27
N ASP A 190 25.37 10.17 5.58
CA ASP A 190 24.27 10.84 4.89
C ASP A 190 23.81 10.00 3.70
N THR A 191 24.76 9.37 3.00
CA THR A 191 24.45 8.40 1.94
C THR A 191 23.99 7.05 2.51
N ARG A 192 24.73 6.48 3.48
CA ARG A 192 24.43 5.13 4.04
C ARG A 192 23.07 5.05 4.73
N HIS A 193 22.65 6.11 5.42
CA HIS A 193 21.40 6.14 6.17
C HIS A 193 20.35 7.09 5.56
N LYS A 194 20.58 7.54 4.31
CA LYS A 194 19.67 8.42 3.57
C LYS A 194 19.24 9.63 4.39
N ARG A 195 20.20 10.29 5.04
CA ARG A 195 19.91 11.46 5.88
C ARG A 195 19.55 12.65 5.01
N LEU A 196 18.73 13.53 5.57
CA LEU A 196 18.34 14.79 4.98
C LEU A 196 18.80 15.94 5.87
N HIS A 197 19.05 17.08 5.26
CA HIS A 197 19.60 18.25 5.92
C HIS A 197 18.78 19.48 5.60
N LEU A 198 18.43 20.23 6.63
CA LEU A 198 17.98 21.61 6.51
C LEU A 198 19.13 22.53 6.91
N VAL A 199 19.70 23.22 5.92
CA VAL A 199 20.79 24.17 6.11
C VAL A 199 20.23 25.59 6.01
N VAL A 200 20.33 26.38 7.08
CA VAL A 200 19.80 27.75 7.15
C VAL A 200 20.96 28.74 7.28
N PHE A 201 20.97 29.74 6.42
CA PHE A 201 21.95 30.83 6.41
C PHE A 201 21.31 32.08 6.99
N THR A 202 21.97 32.69 7.97
CA THR A 202 21.56 33.97 8.53
C THR A 202 22.57 35.05 8.17
N LYS A 203 22.07 36.25 7.86
CA LYS A 203 22.88 37.44 7.61
C LYS A 203 22.38 38.59 8.47
N ASN A 204 23.25 39.19 9.27
CA ASN A 204 22.88 40.26 10.22
C ASN A 204 21.63 39.93 11.07
N GLY A 205 21.55 38.70 11.60
CA GLY A 205 20.44 38.28 12.47
C GLY A 205 19.10 38.03 11.78
N LYS A 206 19.06 38.05 10.43
CA LYS A 206 17.89 37.70 9.63
C LYS A 206 18.17 36.43 8.82
N ILE A 207 17.13 35.67 8.52
CA ILE A 207 17.24 34.53 7.59
C ILE A 207 17.51 35.10 6.19
N ASP A 208 18.60 34.69 5.55
CA ASP A 208 18.88 35.01 4.15
C ASP A 208 18.26 33.94 3.26
N LYS A 209 18.72 32.69 3.42
CA LYS A 209 18.31 31.54 2.60
C LYS A 209 18.35 30.23 3.36
N ALA A 210 17.65 29.23 2.84
CA ALA A 210 17.69 27.87 3.36
C ALA A 210 17.75 26.84 2.23
N TYR A 211 18.37 25.70 2.51
CA TYR A 211 18.41 24.51 1.67
C TYR A 211 17.82 23.35 2.44
N PHE A 212 16.96 22.56 1.79
CA PHE A 212 16.50 21.29 2.31
C PHE A 212 16.78 20.16 1.31
N GLY A 213 17.56 19.15 1.70
CA GLY A 213 17.94 18.06 0.79
C GLY A 213 19.05 17.17 1.33
N ASN A 214 19.69 16.39 0.45
CA ASN A 214 20.73 15.43 0.83
C ASN A 214 22.17 15.92 0.65
N LYS A 215 22.36 17.23 0.47
CA LYS A 215 23.62 17.93 0.14
C LYS A 215 24.28 17.48 -1.17
N GLN A 216 23.60 16.66 -1.97
CA GLN A 216 24.11 16.10 -3.22
C GLN A 216 23.13 16.40 -4.36
N LYS A 217 22.46 15.38 -4.89
CA LYS A 217 21.64 15.43 -6.13
C LYS A 217 20.19 15.84 -5.91
N VAL A 218 19.73 15.89 -4.66
CA VAL A 218 18.33 16.12 -4.30
C VAL A 218 18.26 17.29 -3.33
N GLY A 219 17.49 18.32 -3.65
CA GLY A 219 17.31 19.44 -2.72
C GLY A 219 16.54 20.62 -3.27
N ILE A 220 15.98 21.42 -2.37
CA ILE A 220 15.26 22.66 -2.66
C ILE A 220 15.97 23.81 -1.95
N HIS A 221 16.20 24.90 -2.66
CA HIS A 221 16.64 26.15 -2.05
C HIS A 221 15.44 27.10 -1.92
N LYS A 222 15.43 27.95 -0.89
CA LYS A 222 14.47 29.06 -0.72
C LYS A 222 15.19 30.28 -0.12
N LYS A 223 14.69 31.49 -0.40
CA LYS A 223 15.22 32.76 0.11
C LYS A 223 14.13 33.58 0.80
N GLY A 224 14.48 34.33 1.83
CA GLY A 224 13.60 35.28 2.52
C GLY A 224 13.72 35.25 4.05
N ASN A 225 13.18 36.28 4.70
CA ASN A 225 13.22 36.45 6.16
C ASN A 225 12.36 35.41 6.92
N THR A 226 11.44 34.73 6.23
CA THR A 226 10.65 33.59 6.74
C THR A 226 10.56 32.58 5.63
N ILE A 227 10.89 31.32 5.92
CA ILE A 227 10.95 30.25 4.91
C ILE A 227 10.09 29.08 5.35
N ASN A 228 9.22 28.62 4.46
CA ASN A 228 8.38 27.44 4.68
C ASN A 228 8.65 26.40 3.58
N PHE A 229 8.97 25.17 3.97
CA PHE A 229 8.94 23.97 3.12
C PHE A 229 7.61 23.26 3.36
N THR A 230 6.77 23.12 2.34
CA THR A 230 5.46 22.49 2.50
C THR A 230 5.57 20.97 2.65
N LYS A 231 4.48 20.31 3.06
CA LYS A 231 4.40 18.84 3.10
C LYS A 231 4.80 18.19 1.77
N GLU A 232 4.40 18.78 0.65
CA GLU A 232 4.75 18.31 -0.70
C GLU A 232 6.26 18.47 -0.97
N ASN A 233 6.90 19.52 -0.45
CA ASN A 233 8.35 19.68 -0.52
C ASN A 233 9.06 18.58 0.29
N ILE A 234 8.55 18.23 1.47
CA ILE A 234 9.12 17.17 2.29
C ILE A 234 8.98 15.81 1.59
N GLN A 235 7.77 15.49 1.14
CA GLN A 235 7.48 14.26 0.41
C GLN A 235 8.35 14.11 -0.85
N LEU A 236 8.54 15.20 -1.59
CA LEU A 236 9.43 15.20 -2.77
C LEU A 236 10.85 14.75 -2.41
N ILE A 237 11.43 15.42 -1.42
CA ILE A 237 12.83 15.21 -1.06
C ILE A 237 13.03 13.83 -0.46
N THR A 238 12.11 13.34 0.36
CA THR A 238 12.16 11.98 0.93
C THR A 238 12.00 10.90 -0.14
N GLU A 239 11.03 11.03 -1.06
CA GLU A 239 10.84 10.12 -2.20
C GLU A 239 12.11 10.06 -3.06
N SER A 240 12.69 11.22 -3.38
CA SER A 240 13.88 11.35 -4.24
C SER A 240 15.17 10.86 -3.59
N ASN A 241 15.32 11.08 -2.28
CA ASN A 241 16.48 10.61 -1.53
C ASN A 241 16.45 9.08 -1.34
N ASN A 242 15.27 8.49 -1.31
CA ASN A 242 15.12 7.03 -1.33
C ASN A 242 15.54 6.41 -2.67
N ILE A 243 15.35 7.16 -3.76
CA ILE A 243 15.64 6.78 -5.14
C ILE A 243 17.14 6.84 -5.49
N SER A 244 17.90 7.81 -4.95
CA SER A 244 19.29 8.10 -5.35
C SER A 244 20.32 7.00 -5.04
N SER A 245 19.90 5.87 -4.46
CA SER A 245 20.76 4.78 -3.94
C SER A 245 20.47 3.39 -4.53
N PHE A 246 19.82 3.26 -5.69
CA PHE A 246 19.54 1.93 -6.25
C PHE A 246 20.77 1.23 -6.86
N GLU A 247 21.31 0.28 -6.10
CA GLU A 247 21.93 -0.94 -6.61
C GLU A 247 20.93 -1.75 -7.45
N LYS A 248 21.41 -2.38 -8.52
CA LYS A 248 20.65 -3.28 -9.41
C LYS A 248 19.94 -4.36 -8.58
N LYS A 249 18.60 -4.33 -8.51
CA LYS A 249 17.81 -5.53 -8.18
C LYS A 249 17.29 -6.19 -9.46
N GLU A 250 17.52 -7.49 -9.55
CA GLU A 250 17.08 -8.35 -10.64
C GLU A 250 15.55 -8.51 -10.70
N LYS A 251 15.07 -8.64 -11.95
CA LYS A 251 13.94 -9.46 -12.42
C LYS A 251 12.58 -9.25 -11.75
N GLU A 252 11.93 -8.15 -12.14
CA GLU A 252 10.52 -8.22 -12.55
C GLU A 252 10.42 -7.80 -14.01
N LYS A 253 9.62 -8.51 -14.82
CA LYS A 253 9.32 -8.13 -16.21
C LYS A 253 8.41 -6.90 -16.22
N VAL A 254 8.94 -5.75 -15.83
CA VAL A 254 8.25 -4.47 -15.96
C VAL A 254 9.06 -3.54 -16.86
N GLN A 255 8.35 -2.84 -17.74
CA GLN A 255 8.88 -2.03 -18.84
C GLN A 255 9.45 -0.68 -18.38
N TYR A 256 10.34 -0.72 -17.38
CA TYR A 256 10.98 0.46 -16.82
C TYR A 256 12.45 0.50 -17.21
N ALA A 257 12.94 1.66 -17.66
CA ALA A 257 14.37 1.88 -17.88
C ALA A 257 15.01 2.40 -16.58
N PRO A 258 16.14 1.84 -16.12
CA PRO A 258 16.82 2.24 -14.88
C PRO A 258 17.61 3.55 -15.00
N ASN A 259 17.33 4.40 -16.00
CA ASN A 259 18.11 5.60 -16.23
C ASN A 259 17.66 6.71 -15.28
N ILE A 260 18.55 7.04 -14.34
CA ILE A 260 18.43 8.18 -13.44
C ILE A 260 18.46 9.47 -14.27
N ILE A 261 17.35 10.22 -14.27
CA ILE A 261 17.30 11.57 -14.84
C ILE A 261 17.43 12.56 -13.70
N SER A 262 18.49 13.34 -13.67
CA SER A 262 18.69 14.42 -12.70
C SER A 262 18.31 15.75 -13.36
N ILE A 263 17.47 16.52 -12.68
CA ILE A 263 16.95 17.78 -13.20
C ILE A 263 17.25 18.88 -12.19
N THR A 264 17.87 19.94 -12.66
CA THR A 264 18.11 21.18 -11.93
C THR A 264 17.34 22.29 -12.62
N SER A 265 16.41 22.92 -11.91
CA SER A 265 15.67 24.10 -12.37
C SER A 265 15.99 25.28 -11.47
N SER A 266 16.11 26.46 -12.07
CA SER A 266 16.52 27.68 -11.37
C SER A 266 15.88 28.92 -11.99
N GLU A 267 15.48 29.88 -11.16
CA GLU A 267 15.39 31.26 -11.61
C GLU A 267 16.79 31.85 -11.77
N PHE A 268 16.97 32.71 -12.77
CA PHE A 268 18.28 33.08 -13.29
C PHE A 268 19.03 34.09 -12.42
N ILE A 269 18.32 34.97 -11.69
CA ILE A 269 18.93 36.15 -11.04
C ILE A 269 19.54 35.78 -9.69
N THR A 270 18.75 35.17 -8.83
CA THR A 270 19.09 34.95 -7.42
C THR A 270 19.94 33.68 -7.24
N SER A 271 20.05 32.90 -8.31
CA SER A 271 20.75 31.62 -8.39
C SER A 271 21.80 31.62 -9.50
N SER A 272 22.46 32.75 -9.76
CA SER A 272 23.46 32.94 -10.83
C SER A 272 24.57 31.88 -10.89
N ASN A 273 24.82 31.17 -9.78
CA ASN A 273 25.80 30.08 -9.68
C ASN A 273 25.20 28.66 -9.90
N ILE A 274 23.90 28.54 -10.14
CA ILE A 274 23.18 27.27 -10.33
C ILE A 274 22.68 27.18 -11.78
N THR A 275 23.41 26.43 -12.59
CA THR A 275 23.02 26.19 -13.99
C THR A 275 21.82 25.24 -14.06
N SER A 276 20.74 25.69 -14.71
CA SER A 276 19.59 24.84 -14.98
C SER A 276 19.95 23.79 -16.02
N THR A 277 19.78 22.51 -15.69
CA THR A 277 20.19 21.39 -16.53
C THR A 277 19.25 20.21 -16.40
N ILE A 278 19.15 19.41 -17.47
CA ILE A 278 18.61 18.05 -17.42
C ILE A 278 19.76 17.11 -17.75
N LYS A 279 20.13 16.24 -16.81
CA LYS A 279 21.19 15.25 -16.93
C LYS A 279 20.58 13.86 -17.06
N THR A 280 20.94 13.19 -18.13
CA THR A 280 20.60 11.79 -18.41
C THR A 280 21.89 10.96 -18.40
N ALA A 281 21.78 9.63 -18.49
CA ALA A 281 22.97 8.77 -18.59
C ALA A 281 23.85 9.09 -19.82
N GLU A 282 23.25 9.61 -20.89
CA GLU A 282 23.91 9.80 -22.19
C GLU A 282 24.36 11.25 -22.42
N LYS A 283 23.63 12.23 -21.85
CA LYS A 283 23.78 13.64 -22.20
C LYS A 283 23.37 14.58 -21.07
N ASN A 284 24.10 15.68 -20.96
CA ASN A 284 23.73 16.86 -20.17
C ASN A 284 23.13 17.92 -21.09
N PHE A 285 21.90 18.35 -20.81
CA PHE A 285 21.17 19.36 -21.57
C PHE A 285 21.14 20.67 -20.78
N GLY A 286 21.69 21.75 -21.34
CA GLY A 286 21.47 23.11 -20.84
C GLY A 286 20.05 23.58 -21.16
N LEU A 287 19.48 24.41 -20.28
CA LEU A 287 18.11 24.90 -20.41
C LEU A 287 18.09 26.37 -20.81
N THR A 288 17.09 26.77 -21.61
CA THR A 288 16.85 28.17 -22.01
C THR A 288 15.59 28.72 -21.33
N ARG A 289 15.40 30.05 -21.39
CA ARG A 289 14.26 30.74 -20.77
C ARG A 289 12.92 30.08 -21.12
N GLY A 290 12.03 29.98 -20.13
CA GLY A 290 10.72 29.36 -20.28
C GLY A 290 10.70 27.93 -19.72
N VAL A 291 10.04 27.02 -20.43
CA VAL A 291 9.95 25.60 -20.07
C VAL A 291 10.67 24.72 -21.06
N ASN A 292 11.35 23.70 -20.55
CA ASN A 292 12.16 22.78 -21.33
C ASN A 292 11.60 21.37 -21.12
N LEU A 293 11.07 20.79 -22.20
CA LEU A 293 10.36 19.52 -22.22
C LEU A 293 11.31 18.39 -22.65
N LEU A 294 11.61 17.50 -21.72
CA LEU A 294 12.29 16.24 -21.95
C LEU A 294 11.30 15.18 -22.43
N THR A 295 11.63 14.51 -23.53
CA THR A 295 10.95 13.32 -24.02
C THR A 295 11.96 12.20 -24.32
N VAL A 296 11.45 10.98 -24.45
CA VAL A 296 12.22 9.80 -24.84
C VAL A 296 11.59 9.17 -26.07
N ASP A 297 12.41 8.84 -27.06
CA ASP A 297 11.95 8.20 -28.28
C ASP A 297 11.85 6.66 -28.13
N ARG A 298 11.43 5.98 -29.21
CA ARG A 298 11.32 4.50 -29.22
C ARG A 298 12.66 3.78 -29.21
N LYS A 299 13.75 4.46 -29.55
CA LYS A 299 15.12 3.93 -29.46
C LYS A 299 15.69 4.11 -28.04
N GLY A 300 15.04 4.91 -27.20
CA GLY A 300 15.50 5.25 -25.85
C GLY A 300 16.32 6.53 -25.79
N LYS A 301 16.44 7.27 -26.90
CA LYS A 301 17.19 8.52 -26.97
C LYS A 301 16.38 9.65 -26.34
N PHE A 302 17.03 10.41 -25.47
CA PHE A 302 16.45 11.60 -24.83
C PHE A 302 16.57 12.83 -25.73
N ASN A 303 15.50 13.61 -25.78
CA ASN A 303 15.46 14.90 -26.48
C ASN A 303 14.86 15.95 -25.55
N VAL A 304 15.45 17.15 -25.53
CA VAL A 304 14.94 18.32 -24.82
C VAL A 304 14.55 19.37 -25.86
N GLU A 305 13.34 19.88 -25.74
CA GLU A 305 12.83 20.98 -26.56
C GLU A 305 12.41 22.13 -25.65
N SER A 306 12.80 23.34 -26.03
CA SER A 306 12.63 24.54 -25.21
C SER A 306 11.53 25.41 -25.77
N PHE A 307 10.72 25.98 -24.90
CA PHE A 307 9.59 26.85 -25.23
C PHE A 307 9.65 28.08 -24.33
N ASP A 308 9.82 29.27 -24.92
CA ASP A 308 9.85 30.53 -24.19
C ASP A 308 8.43 31.02 -23.85
N ILE A 309 7.77 30.27 -22.98
CA ILE A 309 6.39 30.56 -22.56
C ILE A 309 6.27 31.84 -21.73
N TYR A 310 7.39 32.52 -21.42
CA TYR A 310 7.39 33.83 -20.81
C TYR A 310 7.26 34.94 -21.87
N GLY A 311 8.08 34.87 -22.92
CA GLY A 311 8.16 35.88 -23.98
C GLY A 311 7.24 35.65 -25.18
N SER A 312 6.75 34.42 -25.41
CA SER A 312 6.03 34.03 -26.62
C SER A 312 4.71 33.29 -26.31
N GLU A 313 3.59 33.86 -26.74
CA GLU A 313 2.28 33.19 -26.68
C GLU A 313 2.23 31.96 -27.63
N ASP A 314 2.92 32.04 -28.76
CA ASP A 314 2.95 30.95 -29.73
C ASP A 314 3.71 29.73 -29.18
N ASP A 315 4.84 29.95 -28.52
CA ASP A 315 5.59 28.90 -27.82
C ASP A 315 4.73 28.24 -26.74
N ALA A 316 3.91 29.04 -26.03
CA ALA A 316 2.96 28.54 -25.04
C ALA A 316 1.89 27.64 -25.69
N LYS A 317 1.34 28.03 -26.84
CA LYS A 317 0.39 27.19 -27.61
C LYS A 317 1.05 25.89 -28.09
N GLN A 318 2.24 25.97 -28.69
CA GLN A 318 2.98 24.81 -29.19
C GLN A 318 3.32 23.82 -28.07
N PHE A 319 3.77 24.34 -26.92
CA PHE A 319 4.04 23.54 -25.73
C PHE A 319 2.80 22.75 -25.27
N LEU A 320 1.63 23.39 -25.19
CA LEU A 320 0.39 22.72 -24.80
C LEU A 320 -0.02 21.61 -25.75
N VAL A 321 0.01 21.85 -27.06
CA VAL A 321 -0.35 20.86 -28.09
C VAL A 321 0.52 19.62 -27.92
N LYS A 322 1.82 19.82 -27.71
CA LYS A 322 2.78 18.74 -27.52
C LYS A 322 2.55 17.98 -26.22
N LEU A 323 2.35 18.69 -25.12
CA LEU A 323 2.12 18.12 -23.79
C LEU A 323 0.82 17.30 -23.74
N GLU A 324 -0.27 17.83 -24.29
CA GLU A 324 -1.56 17.14 -24.40
C GLU A 324 -1.43 15.84 -25.21
N SER A 325 -0.69 15.87 -26.32
CA SER A 325 -0.41 14.68 -27.14
C SER A 325 0.35 13.60 -26.37
N LEU A 326 1.32 13.99 -25.53
CA LEU A 326 2.10 13.07 -24.70
C LEU A 326 1.24 12.44 -23.61
N ILE A 327 0.43 13.24 -22.91
CA ILE A 327 -0.48 12.79 -21.85
C ILE A 327 -1.53 11.82 -22.41
N LYS A 328 -2.23 12.19 -23.50
CA LYS A 328 -3.24 11.32 -24.14
C LYS A 328 -2.65 9.98 -24.59
N LYS A 329 -1.40 9.99 -25.07
CA LYS A 329 -0.68 8.79 -25.53
C LYS A 329 0.00 8.03 -24.39
N LYS A 330 -0.17 8.44 -23.12
CA LYS A 330 0.47 7.82 -21.94
C LYS A 330 1.98 7.66 -22.11
N LYS A 331 2.63 8.68 -22.69
CA LYS A 331 4.08 8.71 -22.92
C LYS A 331 4.79 9.42 -21.78
N PHE A 332 6.00 8.99 -21.49
CA PHE A 332 6.86 9.68 -20.54
C PHE A 332 7.22 11.09 -21.02
N TRP A 333 7.19 12.05 -20.10
CA TRP A 333 7.71 13.40 -20.26
C TRP A 333 8.21 13.95 -18.91
N ALA A 334 9.14 14.90 -18.98
CA ALA A 334 9.53 15.74 -17.85
C ALA A 334 9.70 17.19 -18.33
N ILE A 335 9.45 18.16 -17.46
CA ILE A 335 9.53 19.59 -17.70
C ILE A 335 10.47 20.17 -16.66
N ALA A 336 11.33 21.08 -17.07
CA ALA A 336 12.11 21.94 -16.20
C ALA A 336 12.03 23.38 -16.69
N SER A 337 11.75 24.34 -15.81
CA SER A 337 11.83 25.76 -16.17
C SER A 337 13.25 26.29 -16.01
N HIS A 338 13.54 27.36 -16.75
CA HIS A 338 14.68 28.21 -16.52
C HIS A 338 14.28 29.68 -16.65
N ASP A 339 14.85 30.51 -15.77
CA ASP A 339 14.61 31.94 -15.66
C ASP A 339 13.16 32.31 -15.29
N ALA A 340 12.26 32.39 -16.27
CA ALA A 340 10.92 32.94 -16.11
C ALA A 340 9.85 32.13 -16.84
N ILE A 341 8.62 32.15 -16.30
CA ILE A 341 7.42 31.51 -16.85
C ILE A 341 6.27 32.53 -16.84
N ARG A 342 5.35 32.43 -17.81
CA ARG A 342 4.08 33.16 -17.80
C ARG A 342 2.94 32.18 -18.09
N SER A 343 2.02 32.00 -17.15
CA SER A 343 0.87 31.10 -17.29
C SER A 343 -0.43 31.81 -17.68
N ASN A 344 -0.47 33.14 -17.58
CA ASN A 344 -1.67 33.95 -17.81
C ASN A 344 -1.91 34.34 -19.28
N TRP A 345 -1.42 33.55 -20.24
CA TRP A 345 -1.79 33.69 -21.64
C TRP A 345 -3.26 33.28 -21.87
N PRO A 346 -3.99 33.89 -22.81
CA PRO A 346 -5.38 33.54 -23.11
C PRO A 346 -5.57 32.03 -23.34
N GLY A 347 -6.45 31.40 -22.56
CA GLY A 347 -6.76 29.96 -22.66
C GLY A 347 -5.69 28.99 -22.13
N PHE A 348 -4.45 29.43 -21.89
CA PHE A 348 -3.34 28.58 -21.46
C PHE A 348 -3.56 27.98 -20.06
N GLN A 349 -3.94 28.83 -19.09
CA GLN A 349 -4.24 28.41 -17.73
C GLN A 349 -5.38 27.38 -17.67
N LYS A 350 -6.48 27.63 -18.40
CA LYS A 350 -7.63 26.71 -18.48
C LYS A 350 -7.18 25.35 -19.01
N LYS A 351 -6.37 25.32 -20.06
CA LYS A 351 -5.90 24.08 -20.67
C LYS A 351 -4.99 23.28 -19.75
N LEU A 352 -4.10 23.94 -19.00
CA LEU A 352 -3.28 23.29 -17.98
C LEU A 352 -4.15 22.66 -16.88
N SER A 353 -5.22 23.35 -16.47
CA SER A 353 -6.20 22.83 -15.50
C SER A 353 -6.89 21.56 -16.00
N GLU A 354 -7.37 21.55 -17.26
CA GLU A 354 -7.96 20.38 -17.91
C GLU A 354 -6.99 19.19 -17.99
N LEU A 355 -5.70 19.48 -18.11
CA LEU A 355 -4.62 18.48 -18.09
C LEU A 355 -4.18 18.08 -16.67
N ASN A 356 -4.88 18.54 -15.62
CA ASN A 356 -4.60 18.30 -14.21
C ASN A 356 -3.27 18.90 -13.67
N PHE A 357 -2.76 19.96 -14.29
CA PHE A 357 -1.66 20.74 -13.72
C PHE A 357 -2.21 21.71 -12.67
N LYS A 358 -1.74 21.54 -11.43
CA LYS A 358 -2.08 22.36 -10.27
C LYS A 358 -1.14 23.54 -10.10
N LEU A 359 0.16 23.35 -10.30
CA LEU A 359 1.17 24.39 -10.04
C LEU A 359 1.44 25.24 -11.27
N LEU A 360 1.78 24.65 -12.43
CA LEU A 360 2.20 25.42 -13.61
C LEU A 360 1.18 26.47 -14.03
N GLN A 361 -0.11 26.17 -13.87
CA GLN A 361 -1.20 27.08 -14.19
C GLN A 361 -1.18 28.38 -13.37
N THR A 362 -0.51 28.40 -12.20
CA THR A 362 -0.46 29.56 -11.29
C THR A 362 0.86 30.35 -11.37
N LEU A 363 1.86 29.83 -12.08
CA LEU A 363 3.21 30.39 -12.06
C LEU A 363 3.38 31.56 -13.04
N ASN A 364 3.77 32.72 -12.51
CA ASN A 364 4.10 33.91 -13.30
C ASN A 364 5.37 34.58 -12.75
N GLY A 365 6.26 34.98 -13.65
CA GLY A 365 7.54 35.60 -13.33
C GLY A 365 8.68 34.60 -13.16
N ARG A 366 9.70 35.02 -12.41
CA ARG A 366 10.94 34.26 -12.24
C ARG A 366 10.78 33.15 -11.22
N VAL A 367 10.83 31.90 -11.67
CA VAL A 367 10.54 30.74 -10.81
C VAL A 367 11.17 29.46 -11.35
N ALA A 368 11.71 28.65 -10.45
CA ALA A 368 12.12 27.29 -10.75
C ALA A 368 10.91 26.35 -10.67
N TYR A 369 10.79 25.44 -11.63
CA TYR A 369 9.69 24.51 -11.76
C TYR A 369 10.18 23.19 -12.36
N ILE A 370 9.74 22.07 -11.79
CA ILE A 370 9.89 20.74 -12.37
C ILE A 370 8.54 20.05 -12.37
N ALA A 371 8.23 19.38 -13.47
CA ALA A 371 7.15 18.40 -13.49
C ALA A 371 7.49 17.17 -14.32
N TYR A 372 6.84 16.04 -14.06
CA TYR A 372 7.00 14.85 -14.88
C TYR A 372 5.82 13.89 -14.72
N SER A 373 5.65 13.00 -15.71
CA SER A 373 4.75 11.85 -15.61
C SER A 373 5.44 10.68 -14.92
N ASN A 374 4.87 10.15 -13.84
CA ASN A 374 5.40 8.94 -13.19
C ASN A 374 5.00 7.66 -13.96
N THR A 375 5.40 6.50 -13.44
CA THR A 375 5.11 5.17 -14.04
C THR A 375 3.62 4.82 -14.10
N ASN A 376 2.77 5.54 -13.37
CA ASN A 376 1.32 5.40 -13.40
C ASN A 376 0.64 6.47 -14.28
N ASN A 377 1.43 7.29 -15.00
CA ASN A 377 0.99 8.51 -15.71
C ASN A 377 0.36 9.59 -14.82
N ASN A 378 0.62 9.57 -13.51
CA ASN A 378 0.24 10.66 -12.64
C ASN A 378 1.24 11.81 -12.79
N ILE A 379 0.71 13.03 -12.75
CA ILE A 379 1.50 14.25 -12.84
C ILE A 379 2.07 14.58 -11.45
N LYS A 380 3.37 14.85 -11.42
CA LYS A 380 4.08 15.38 -10.26
C LYS A 380 4.61 16.75 -10.61
N GLU A 381 4.40 17.73 -9.74
CA GLU A 381 4.81 19.12 -9.96
C GLU A 381 5.46 19.71 -8.72
N TYR A 382 6.48 20.54 -8.93
CA TYR A 382 7.25 21.19 -7.89
C TYR A 382 7.69 22.57 -8.34
N SER A 383 7.70 23.53 -7.42
CA SER A 383 8.20 24.88 -7.69
C SER A 383 9.02 25.43 -6.53
N SER A 384 9.92 26.36 -6.84
CA SER A 384 10.67 27.16 -5.88
C SER A 384 10.89 28.56 -6.43
N LYS A 385 10.90 29.55 -5.55
CA LYS A 385 11.25 30.94 -5.89
C LYS A 385 12.73 31.13 -6.22
N THR A 386 13.58 30.12 -5.99
CA THR A 386 15.02 30.18 -6.32
C THR A 386 15.42 29.02 -7.23
N SER A 387 15.68 27.85 -6.66
CA SER A 387 16.09 26.67 -7.41
C SER A 387 15.65 25.38 -6.75
N LEU A 388 15.59 24.31 -7.56
CA LEU A 388 15.20 22.98 -7.13
C LEU A 388 15.91 21.90 -7.96
N ASN A 389 16.31 20.84 -7.27
CA ASN A 389 17.01 19.68 -7.81
C ASN A 389 16.20 18.42 -7.53
N HIS A 390 15.92 17.66 -8.58
CA HIS A 390 15.10 16.45 -8.52
C HIS A 390 15.74 15.29 -9.29
N VAL A 391 15.38 14.06 -8.90
CA VAL A 391 15.83 12.83 -9.56
C VAL A 391 14.63 11.93 -9.90
N ILE A 392 14.53 11.53 -11.17
CA ILE A 392 13.55 10.54 -11.65
C ILE A 392 14.27 9.19 -11.79
N SER A 393 13.89 8.21 -10.97
CA SER A 393 14.48 6.85 -10.93
C SER A 393 14.08 5.96 -12.10
N SER A 394 12.87 6.16 -12.60
CA SER A 394 12.24 5.26 -13.56
C SER A 394 11.19 6.00 -14.36
N TYR A 395 11.03 5.56 -15.59
CA TYR A 395 10.00 6.07 -16.49
C TYR A 395 9.49 4.96 -17.39
N ILE A 396 8.31 5.21 -17.98
CA ILE A 396 7.71 4.31 -18.97
C ILE A 396 8.47 4.45 -20.29
N LYS A 397 9.25 3.43 -20.67
CA LYS A 397 9.91 3.42 -21.97
C LYS A 397 8.89 3.17 -23.08
N PRO A 398 8.90 3.91 -24.20
CA PRO A 398 8.05 3.61 -25.34
C PRO A 398 8.36 2.23 -25.92
N LEU A 399 7.32 1.45 -26.23
CA LEU A 399 7.48 0.15 -26.90
C LEU A 399 8.16 0.32 -28.27
N SER A 400 9.11 -0.57 -28.56
CA SER A 400 9.68 -0.69 -29.91
C SER A 400 8.62 -1.15 -30.91
N LYS A 401 8.89 -0.96 -32.21
CA LYS A 401 8.01 -1.45 -33.28
C LYS A 401 7.79 -2.97 -33.19
N LYS A 402 8.84 -3.73 -32.82
CA LYS A 402 8.78 -5.19 -32.66
C LYS A 402 7.86 -5.59 -31.49
N GLU A 403 8.00 -4.93 -30.35
CA GLU A 403 7.15 -5.18 -29.17
C GLU A 403 5.69 -4.81 -29.43
N LEU A 404 5.42 -3.70 -30.13
CA LEU A 404 4.05 -3.34 -30.54
C LEU A 404 3.43 -4.39 -31.46
N LYS A 405 4.19 -4.91 -32.43
CA LYS A 405 3.73 -5.99 -33.32
C LYS A 405 3.42 -7.26 -32.54
N GLN A 406 4.28 -7.61 -31.58
CA GLN A 406 4.08 -8.76 -30.70
C GLN A 406 2.84 -8.58 -29.82
N LEU A 407 2.67 -7.44 -29.18
CA LEU A 407 1.49 -7.12 -28.37
C LEU A 407 0.18 -7.22 -29.15
N LYS A 408 0.15 -6.74 -30.41
CA LYS A 408 -1.02 -6.90 -31.28
C LYS A 408 -1.30 -8.38 -31.56
N LYS A 409 -0.27 -9.19 -31.79
CA LYS A 409 -0.39 -10.64 -32.01
C LYS A 409 -0.91 -11.36 -30.76
N ASP A 410 -0.37 -11.03 -29.59
CA ASP A 410 -0.79 -11.62 -28.31
C ASP A 410 -2.23 -11.24 -27.96
N LYS A 411 -2.60 -9.99 -28.20
CA LYS A 411 -3.99 -9.50 -28.09
C LYS A 411 -4.95 -10.30 -28.98
N LYS A 412 -4.57 -10.56 -30.24
CA LYS A 412 -5.35 -11.39 -31.17
C LYS A 412 -5.50 -12.83 -30.67
N LYS A 413 -4.42 -13.42 -30.18
CA LYS A 413 -4.43 -14.77 -29.60
C LYS A 413 -5.31 -14.86 -28.35
N ASN A 414 -5.23 -13.87 -27.46
CA ASN A 414 -6.04 -13.82 -26.24
C ASN A 414 -7.53 -13.65 -26.57
N ASN A 415 -7.88 -12.79 -27.53
CA ASN A 415 -9.27 -12.65 -27.96
C ASN A 415 -9.82 -13.96 -28.55
N ALA A 416 -9.03 -14.69 -29.34
CA ALA A 416 -9.43 -16.00 -29.85
C ALA A 416 -9.67 -17.00 -28.71
N LYS A 417 -8.77 -17.08 -27.72
CA LYS A 417 -8.94 -17.93 -26.54
C LYS A 417 -10.19 -17.58 -25.73
N ALA A 418 -10.42 -16.28 -25.50
CA ALA A 418 -11.60 -15.80 -24.78
C ALA A 418 -12.90 -16.19 -25.50
N ASN A 419 -12.92 -16.16 -26.84
CA ASN A 419 -14.08 -16.61 -27.62
C ASN A 419 -14.30 -18.13 -27.56
N VAL A 420 -13.26 -18.94 -27.44
CA VAL A 420 -13.42 -20.37 -27.18
C VAL A 420 -13.99 -20.59 -25.78
N TYR A 421 -13.42 -19.92 -24.77
CA TYR A 421 -13.89 -19.97 -23.39
C TYR A 421 -15.38 -19.58 -23.28
N ALA A 422 -15.79 -18.52 -23.98
CA ALA A 422 -17.15 -17.96 -23.92
C ALA A 422 -18.26 -18.86 -24.47
N LYS A 423 -17.90 -19.83 -25.31
CA LYS A 423 -18.85 -20.76 -25.95
C LYS A 423 -19.00 -22.07 -25.19
N ASP A 424 -18.14 -22.33 -24.22
CA ASP A 424 -18.15 -23.56 -23.44
C ASP A 424 -19.16 -23.46 -22.30
N THR A 425 -20.34 -24.05 -22.50
CA THR A 425 -21.47 -24.01 -21.55
C THR A 425 -21.14 -24.64 -20.20
N ASN A 426 -20.12 -25.50 -20.12
CA ASN A 426 -19.68 -26.12 -18.87
C ASN A 426 -18.91 -25.17 -17.95
N ARG A 427 -18.59 -23.95 -18.41
CA ARG A 427 -17.85 -22.95 -17.64
C ARG A 427 -18.75 -21.94 -16.95
N PHE A 428 -20.04 -21.89 -17.28
CA PHE A 428 -20.93 -20.84 -16.82
C PHE A 428 -22.06 -21.46 -16.00
N ILE A 429 -22.11 -21.05 -14.74
CA ILE A 429 -23.14 -21.44 -13.78
C ILE A 429 -24.14 -20.30 -13.71
N ALA A 430 -25.41 -20.55 -14.03
CA ALA A 430 -26.48 -19.55 -13.91
C ALA A 430 -26.71 -19.24 -12.43
N HIS A 431 -26.28 -18.06 -11.99
CA HIS A 431 -26.26 -17.67 -10.58
C HIS A 431 -27.67 -17.38 -10.06
N ALA A 432 -28.10 -18.10 -9.01
CA ALA A 432 -29.46 -18.08 -8.46
C ALA A 432 -30.54 -18.30 -9.54
N GLY A 433 -30.27 -19.21 -10.47
CA GLY A 433 -31.06 -19.49 -11.67
C GLY A 433 -30.83 -18.52 -12.84
N GLY A 434 -30.07 -17.45 -12.63
CA GLY A 434 -29.76 -16.39 -13.58
C GLY A 434 -30.66 -15.16 -13.47
N GLN A 435 -30.28 -14.09 -14.16
CA GLN A 435 -31.00 -12.82 -14.19
C GLN A 435 -32.25 -12.90 -15.05
N ILE A 436 -33.36 -12.39 -14.51
CA ILE A 436 -34.64 -12.24 -15.21
C ILE A 436 -35.20 -10.83 -15.01
N ASP A 437 -35.54 -10.14 -16.11
CA ASP A 437 -36.00 -8.75 -16.13
C ASP A 437 -35.15 -7.77 -15.29
N GLY A 438 -33.83 -7.96 -15.28
CA GLY A 438 -32.89 -7.15 -14.50
C GLY A 438 -32.78 -7.52 -13.02
N HIS A 439 -33.55 -8.50 -12.54
CA HIS A 439 -33.48 -9.02 -11.18
C HIS A 439 -32.52 -10.20 -11.07
N ASN A 440 -31.57 -10.10 -10.14
CA ASN A 440 -30.69 -11.18 -9.73
C ASN A 440 -31.24 -11.86 -8.46
N TYR A 441 -30.69 -13.02 -8.09
CA TYR A 441 -31.02 -13.74 -6.84
C TYR A 441 -32.49 -14.17 -6.68
N THR A 442 -33.23 -14.26 -7.79
CA THR A 442 -34.64 -14.63 -7.73
C THR A 442 -34.84 -16.10 -7.34
N ASN A 443 -33.91 -16.99 -7.68
CA ASN A 443 -34.04 -18.43 -7.41
C ASN A 443 -35.36 -19.03 -7.94
N SER A 444 -35.88 -18.46 -9.04
CA SER A 444 -37.22 -18.74 -9.56
C SER A 444 -37.22 -19.72 -10.72
N LEU A 445 -38.38 -20.36 -10.94
CA LEU A 445 -38.60 -21.28 -12.06
C LEU A 445 -38.39 -20.58 -13.41
N GLU A 446 -38.87 -19.34 -13.53
CA GLU A 446 -38.78 -18.57 -14.76
C GLU A 446 -37.33 -18.16 -15.07
N ALA A 447 -36.52 -17.84 -14.05
CA ALA A 447 -35.10 -17.60 -14.23
C ALA A 447 -34.37 -18.85 -14.76
N LEU A 448 -34.61 -20.03 -14.16
CA LEU A 448 -34.06 -21.31 -14.65
C LEU A 448 -34.44 -21.57 -16.12
N ASN A 449 -35.72 -21.44 -16.46
CA ASN A 449 -36.21 -21.63 -17.82
C ASN A 449 -35.54 -20.69 -18.82
N LEU A 450 -35.42 -19.40 -18.47
CA LEU A 450 -34.78 -18.40 -19.31
C LEU A 450 -33.30 -18.72 -19.53
N SER A 451 -32.57 -19.04 -18.46
CA SER A 451 -31.15 -19.38 -18.53
C SER A 451 -30.91 -20.68 -19.31
N TYR A 452 -31.77 -21.69 -19.14
CA TYR A 452 -31.71 -22.93 -19.92
C TYR A 452 -31.92 -22.69 -21.42
N LYS A 453 -32.90 -21.87 -21.78
CA LYS A 453 -33.14 -21.44 -23.17
C LYS A 453 -31.96 -20.66 -23.75
N LYS A 454 -31.23 -19.90 -22.91
CA LYS A 454 -30.01 -19.20 -23.31
C LYS A 454 -28.79 -20.11 -23.47
N GLY A 455 -28.87 -21.38 -23.09
CA GLY A 455 -27.81 -22.38 -23.29
C GLY A 455 -27.05 -22.79 -22.02
N PHE A 456 -27.42 -22.27 -20.84
CA PHE A 456 -26.82 -22.72 -19.59
C PHE A 456 -27.14 -24.20 -19.33
N ARG A 457 -26.18 -24.92 -18.75
CA ARG A 457 -26.34 -26.31 -18.31
C ARG A 457 -25.96 -26.54 -16.85
N LEU A 458 -25.31 -25.57 -16.21
CA LEU A 458 -25.06 -25.54 -14.77
C LEU A 458 -25.93 -24.44 -14.16
N PHE A 459 -26.65 -24.76 -13.10
CA PHE A 459 -27.57 -23.82 -12.45
C PHE A 459 -27.30 -23.80 -10.95
N GLU A 460 -26.94 -22.64 -10.42
CA GLU A 460 -26.84 -22.44 -8.98
C GLU A 460 -28.19 -22.04 -8.42
N LEU A 461 -28.57 -22.65 -7.29
CA LEU A 461 -29.71 -22.23 -6.47
C LEU A 461 -29.26 -22.15 -5.02
N ASP A 462 -29.61 -21.06 -4.36
CA ASP A 462 -29.45 -20.91 -2.91
C ASP A 462 -30.48 -21.80 -2.21
N ILE A 463 -30.04 -22.77 -1.41
CA ILE A 463 -30.95 -23.71 -0.76
C ILE A 463 -31.02 -23.45 0.75
N ILE A 464 -32.22 -23.11 1.23
CA ILE A 464 -32.51 -22.90 2.67
C ILE A 464 -33.75 -23.68 3.11
N LYS A 465 -34.02 -23.73 4.42
CA LYS A 465 -35.12 -24.49 5.02
C LYS A 465 -36.18 -23.60 5.65
N THR A 466 -37.45 -23.84 5.30
CA THR A 466 -38.63 -23.22 5.91
C THR A 466 -38.80 -23.63 7.38
N SER A 467 -39.72 -23.00 8.12
CA SER A 467 -39.98 -23.31 9.54
C SER A 467 -40.46 -24.75 9.77
N ASP A 468 -41.07 -25.37 8.76
CA ASP A 468 -41.47 -26.77 8.71
C ASP A 468 -40.42 -27.70 8.06
N ASN A 469 -39.14 -27.26 8.03
CA ASN A 469 -37.97 -28.05 7.64
C ASN A 469 -37.99 -28.55 6.18
N ILE A 470 -38.64 -27.81 5.27
CA ILE A 470 -38.67 -28.11 3.84
C ILE A 470 -37.62 -27.28 3.10
N TYR A 471 -36.85 -27.92 2.22
CA TYR A 471 -35.89 -27.23 1.35
C TYR A 471 -36.61 -26.41 0.27
N VAL A 472 -36.17 -25.17 0.12
CA VAL A 472 -36.66 -24.22 -0.88
C VAL A 472 -35.50 -23.42 -1.48
N ALA A 473 -35.70 -22.87 -2.68
CA ALA A 473 -34.75 -22.02 -3.36
C ALA A 473 -34.93 -20.55 -2.95
N ALA A 474 -34.01 -20.01 -2.16
CA ALA A 474 -33.97 -18.61 -1.74
C ALA A 474 -32.61 -18.25 -1.08
N HIS A 475 -32.10 -17.06 -1.34
CA HIS A 475 -30.80 -16.58 -0.82
C HIS A 475 -30.76 -16.49 0.72
N ASP A 476 -31.70 -15.74 1.29
CA ASP A 476 -31.93 -15.64 2.73
C ASP A 476 -33.34 -15.09 3.00
N TRP A 477 -33.80 -15.20 4.25
CA TRP A 477 -35.17 -14.81 4.60
C TRP A 477 -35.42 -13.30 4.55
N LYS A 478 -34.41 -12.46 4.82
CA LYS A 478 -34.56 -11.01 4.76
C LYS A 478 -34.68 -10.55 3.32
N HIS A 479 -33.83 -11.08 2.44
CA HIS A 479 -33.88 -10.83 1.01
C HIS A 479 -35.20 -11.33 0.41
N TRP A 480 -35.58 -12.57 0.70
CA TRP A 480 -36.84 -13.15 0.23
C TRP A 480 -38.07 -12.32 0.66
N ALA A 481 -38.14 -11.92 1.94
CA ALA A 481 -39.22 -11.08 2.44
C ALA A 481 -39.25 -9.71 1.71
N SER A 482 -38.08 -9.13 1.43
CA SER A 482 -37.97 -7.87 0.70
C SER A 482 -38.48 -7.96 -0.74
N ILE A 483 -38.16 -9.04 -1.47
CA ILE A 483 -38.52 -9.17 -2.90
C ILE A 483 -39.94 -9.72 -3.12
N THR A 484 -40.53 -10.35 -2.10
CA THR A 484 -41.95 -10.78 -2.11
C THR A 484 -42.88 -9.75 -1.48
N GLY A 485 -42.37 -8.89 -0.60
CA GLY A 485 -43.18 -7.97 0.21
C GLY A 485 -43.82 -8.63 1.44
N TYR A 486 -43.40 -9.84 1.81
CA TYR A 486 -43.93 -10.57 2.96
C TYR A 486 -43.52 -9.89 4.28
N LYS A 487 -44.48 -9.73 5.20
CA LYS A 487 -44.30 -9.05 6.50
C LYS A 487 -44.49 -9.96 7.73
N GLY A 488 -44.72 -11.26 7.52
CA GLY A 488 -44.95 -12.20 8.63
C GLY A 488 -43.66 -12.76 9.23
N ALA A 489 -43.81 -13.81 10.04
CA ALA A 489 -42.70 -14.46 10.74
C ALA A 489 -41.72 -15.16 9.77
N LEU A 490 -40.43 -15.06 10.07
CA LEU A 490 -39.35 -15.69 9.31
C LEU A 490 -38.61 -16.71 10.19
N PRO A 491 -38.27 -17.90 9.66
CA PRO A 491 -38.63 -18.43 8.34
C PRO A 491 -40.15 -18.69 8.20
N PRO A 492 -40.74 -18.52 7.01
CA PRO A 492 -42.12 -18.90 6.73
C PRO A 492 -42.25 -20.43 6.67
N SER A 493 -43.49 -20.94 6.74
CA SER A 493 -43.76 -22.34 6.38
C SER A 493 -43.70 -22.53 4.85
N LYS A 494 -43.55 -23.77 4.39
CA LYS A 494 -43.57 -24.11 2.96
C LYS A 494 -44.83 -23.58 2.26
N LYS A 495 -46.00 -23.73 2.90
CA LYS A 495 -47.27 -23.25 2.35
C LYS A 495 -47.23 -21.76 2.07
N ILE A 496 -46.84 -20.96 3.07
CA ILE A 496 -46.71 -19.51 2.93
C ILE A 496 -45.68 -19.16 1.87
N PHE A 497 -44.52 -19.82 1.89
CA PHE A 497 -43.46 -19.61 0.91
C PHE A 497 -43.97 -19.76 -0.53
N LYS A 498 -44.75 -20.81 -0.81
CA LYS A 498 -45.31 -21.10 -2.14
C LYS A 498 -46.40 -20.11 -2.58
N GLU A 499 -47.12 -19.49 -1.64
CA GLU A 499 -48.14 -18.47 -1.93
C GLU A 499 -47.52 -17.12 -2.31
N GLN A 500 -46.30 -16.82 -1.87
CA GLN A 500 -45.65 -15.53 -2.13
C GLN A 500 -44.88 -15.52 -3.47
N LYS A 501 -45.45 -14.86 -4.48
CA LYS A 501 -44.76 -14.61 -5.75
C LYS A 501 -43.58 -13.64 -5.57
N ILE A 502 -42.42 -14.01 -6.10
CA ILE A 502 -41.23 -13.15 -6.12
C ILE A 502 -41.49 -12.01 -7.10
N TYR A 503 -41.32 -10.76 -6.65
CA TYR A 503 -41.70 -9.56 -7.39
C TYR A 503 -43.13 -9.61 -7.94
N LYS A 504 -44.05 -10.27 -7.21
CA LYS A 504 -45.46 -10.50 -7.61
C LYS A 504 -45.64 -11.24 -8.94
N LYS A 505 -44.58 -11.80 -9.52
CA LYS A 505 -44.56 -12.37 -10.87
C LYS A 505 -44.00 -13.79 -10.89
N TYR A 506 -42.82 -13.99 -10.31
CA TYR A 506 -42.07 -15.23 -10.45
C TYR A 506 -42.43 -16.27 -9.40
N SER A 507 -42.30 -17.53 -9.80
CA SER A 507 -42.74 -18.68 -9.02
C SER A 507 -41.63 -19.12 -8.06
N PRO A 508 -41.88 -19.10 -6.74
CA PRO A 508 -40.95 -19.67 -5.76
C PRO A 508 -40.89 -21.19 -5.90
N MET A 509 -39.72 -21.77 -5.65
CA MET A 509 -39.47 -23.21 -5.85
C MET A 509 -39.17 -23.91 -4.53
N ASP A 510 -39.92 -24.97 -4.24
CA ASP A 510 -39.57 -25.95 -3.23
C ASP A 510 -38.78 -27.13 -3.85
N ILE A 511 -38.32 -28.06 -3.02
CA ILE A 511 -37.57 -29.23 -3.48
C ILE A 511 -38.32 -30.10 -4.51
N ASN A 512 -39.65 -30.15 -4.47
CA ASN A 512 -40.44 -30.90 -5.46
C ASN A 512 -40.43 -30.19 -6.81
N ASP A 513 -40.56 -28.86 -6.83
CA ASP A 513 -40.45 -28.06 -8.07
C ASP A 513 -39.05 -28.19 -8.69
N ILE A 514 -38.01 -28.13 -7.84
CA ILE A 514 -36.61 -28.33 -8.26
C ILE A 514 -36.45 -29.71 -8.90
N ASN A 515 -36.89 -30.77 -8.21
CA ASN A 515 -36.79 -32.13 -8.73
C ASN A 515 -37.57 -32.33 -10.04
N LEU A 516 -38.78 -31.75 -10.15
CA LEU A 516 -39.56 -31.81 -11.37
C LEU A 516 -38.83 -31.14 -12.53
N TRP A 517 -38.25 -29.97 -12.29
CA TRP A 517 -37.49 -29.24 -13.32
C TRP A 517 -36.24 -30.02 -13.77
N PHE A 518 -35.44 -30.53 -12.84
CA PHE A 518 -34.23 -31.31 -13.16
C PHE A 518 -34.52 -32.70 -13.72
N LYS A 519 -35.73 -33.24 -13.51
CA LYS A 519 -36.21 -34.44 -14.19
C LYS A 519 -36.54 -34.17 -15.65
N ASN A 520 -37.14 -33.03 -15.94
CA ASN A 520 -37.51 -32.63 -17.31
C ASN A 520 -36.33 -32.08 -18.12
N ASN A 521 -35.23 -31.71 -17.47
CA ASN A 521 -34.01 -31.20 -18.10
C ASN A 521 -32.80 -32.09 -17.70
N SER A 522 -32.68 -33.26 -18.33
CA SER A 522 -31.70 -34.29 -17.95
C SER A 522 -30.24 -33.92 -18.20
N ASP A 523 -29.99 -32.93 -19.06
CA ASP A 523 -28.67 -32.39 -19.36
C ASP A 523 -28.25 -31.22 -18.44
N ALA A 524 -29.13 -30.82 -17.51
CA ALA A 524 -28.82 -29.80 -16.51
C ALA A 524 -28.18 -30.40 -15.24
N ILE A 525 -27.28 -29.64 -14.62
CA ILE A 525 -26.61 -29.95 -13.36
C ILE A 525 -26.97 -28.88 -12.33
N LEU A 526 -27.35 -29.33 -11.13
CA LEU A 526 -27.59 -28.46 -10.00
C LEU A 526 -26.27 -28.15 -9.29
N VAL A 527 -26.02 -26.88 -9.03
CA VAL A 527 -25.01 -26.35 -8.11
C VAL A 527 -25.79 -25.76 -6.93
N THR A 528 -25.37 -25.98 -5.68
CA THR A 528 -26.09 -25.40 -4.52
C THR A 528 -25.19 -24.50 -3.69
N ASP A 529 -25.70 -23.33 -3.29
CA ASP A 529 -25.18 -22.51 -2.19
C ASP A 529 -26.06 -22.65 -0.92
N LYS A 530 -25.58 -22.15 0.22
CA LYS A 530 -26.22 -22.08 1.56
C LYS A 530 -26.48 -23.39 2.30
N VAL A 531 -26.54 -24.53 1.60
CA VAL A 531 -26.75 -25.85 2.21
C VAL A 531 -25.42 -26.58 2.43
N ASN A 532 -25.15 -26.99 3.68
CA ASN A 532 -23.89 -27.66 4.06
C ASN A 532 -24.09 -29.09 4.61
N THR A 533 -25.22 -29.73 4.30
CA THR A 533 -25.60 -31.09 4.72
C THR A 533 -25.82 -31.99 3.50
N PRO A 534 -24.75 -32.40 2.81
CA PRO A 534 -24.84 -33.06 1.51
C PRO A 534 -25.51 -34.44 1.53
N MET A 535 -25.40 -35.24 2.60
CA MET A 535 -26.11 -36.52 2.66
C MET A 535 -27.62 -36.29 2.70
N ASP A 536 -28.07 -35.38 3.57
CA ASP A 536 -29.49 -35.07 3.74
C ASP A 536 -30.12 -34.47 2.48
N PHE A 537 -29.41 -33.55 1.82
CA PHE A 537 -29.91 -32.90 0.60
C PHE A 537 -29.86 -33.84 -0.60
N SER A 538 -28.75 -34.57 -0.80
CA SER A 538 -28.61 -35.48 -1.94
C SER A 538 -29.66 -36.60 -1.94
N ASN A 539 -30.10 -37.06 -0.77
CA ASN A 539 -31.19 -38.05 -0.64
C ASN A 539 -32.55 -37.51 -1.10
N LYS A 540 -32.73 -36.19 -1.12
CA LYS A 540 -33.97 -35.55 -1.57
C LYS A 540 -33.90 -35.08 -3.01
N PHE A 541 -32.71 -34.87 -3.56
CA PHE A 541 -32.53 -34.46 -4.95
C PHE A 541 -32.71 -35.66 -5.89
N VAL A 542 -33.35 -35.42 -7.05
CA VAL A 542 -33.75 -36.47 -8.01
C VAL A 542 -32.59 -37.27 -8.59
N ASP A 543 -31.38 -36.69 -8.70
CA ASP A 543 -30.22 -37.37 -9.28
C ASP A 543 -28.88 -36.85 -8.72
N LYS A 544 -28.27 -37.63 -7.83
CA LYS A 544 -26.98 -37.28 -7.19
C LYS A 544 -25.83 -37.13 -8.19
N ASN A 545 -25.88 -37.82 -9.34
CA ASN A 545 -24.82 -37.75 -10.37
C ASN A 545 -24.81 -36.42 -11.13
N ARG A 546 -25.84 -35.58 -10.92
CA ARG A 546 -25.98 -34.22 -11.45
C ARG A 546 -26.03 -33.16 -10.35
N LEU A 547 -25.50 -33.48 -9.16
CA LEU A 547 -25.46 -32.59 -8.01
C LEU A 547 -24.04 -32.15 -7.66
N MET A 548 -23.76 -30.87 -7.84
CA MET A 548 -22.57 -30.19 -7.33
C MET A 548 -22.99 -29.36 -6.11
N MET A 549 -22.18 -29.34 -5.06
CA MET A 549 -22.53 -28.59 -3.84
C MET A 549 -21.34 -27.76 -3.38
N GLU A 550 -21.58 -26.47 -3.10
CA GLU A 550 -20.63 -25.64 -2.37
C GLU A 550 -20.62 -26.03 -0.90
N LEU A 551 -19.44 -26.36 -0.38
CA LEU A 551 -19.28 -26.88 0.97
C LEU A 551 -18.29 -26.01 1.76
N PHE A 552 -18.72 -25.65 2.97
CA PHE A 552 -18.10 -24.62 3.82
C PHE A 552 -17.26 -25.20 4.96
N THR A 553 -17.22 -26.53 5.08
CA THR A 553 -16.42 -27.27 6.06
C THR A 553 -15.82 -28.53 5.42
N TRP A 554 -14.69 -29.00 5.93
CA TRP A 554 -14.05 -30.23 5.41
C TRP A 554 -14.85 -31.49 5.76
N GLU A 555 -15.60 -31.45 6.87
CA GLU A 555 -16.54 -32.47 7.28
C GLU A 555 -17.63 -32.64 6.22
N ALA A 556 -18.25 -31.53 5.78
CA ALA A 556 -19.26 -31.56 4.75
C ALA A 556 -18.68 -31.99 3.39
N VAL A 557 -17.47 -31.54 3.03
CA VAL A 557 -16.79 -32.03 1.81
C VAL A 557 -16.65 -33.55 1.81
N LYS A 558 -16.17 -34.14 2.92
CA LYS A 558 -16.05 -35.59 3.07
C LYS A 558 -17.40 -36.30 3.06
N GLU A 559 -18.41 -35.72 3.68
CA GLU A 559 -19.79 -36.23 3.64
C GLU A 559 -20.34 -36.24 2.21
N GLY A 560 -20.07 -35.20 1.41
CA GLY A 560 -20.45 -35.12 0.00
C GLY A 560 -19.77 -36.18 -0.86
N ILE A 561 -18.47 -36.43 -0.63
CA ILE A 561 -17.74 -37.55 -1.27
C ILE A 561 -18.42 -38.88 -0.93
N SER A 562 -18.71 -39.13 0.35
CA SER A 562 -19.40 -40.35 0.81
C SER A 562 -20.82 -40.48 0.24
N ALA A 563 -21.52 -39.37 0.06
CA ALA A 563 -22.84 -39.31 -0.57
C ALA A 563 -22.81 -39.56 -2.10
N LYS A 564 -21.60 -39.65 -2.70
CA LYS A 564 -21.37 -39.87 -4.13
C LYS A 564 -22.08 -38.84 -5.01
N ILE A 565 -22.12 -37.58 -4.57
CA ILE A 565 -22.60 -36.48 -5.40
C ILE A 565 -21.60 -36.21 -6.54
N LYS A 566 -22.06 -35.60 -7.64
CA LYS A 566 -21.21 -35.28 -8.80
C LYS A 566 -19.93 -34.54 -8.42
N SER A 567 -20.04 -33.50 -7.59
CA SER A 567 -18.87 -32.72 -7.16
C SER A 567 -19.10 -32.04 -5.80
N PRO A 568 -18.41 -32.51 -4.73
CA PRO A 568 -18.32 -31.80 -3.47
C PRO A 568 -17.29 -30.67 -3.58
N MET A 569 -17.74 -29.43 -3.77
CA MET A 569 -16.89 -28.27 -4.07
C MET A 569 -16.47 -27.56 -2.78
N PRO A 570 -15.22 -27.72 -2.28
CA PRO A 570 -14.75 -26.91 -1.17
C PRO A 570 -14.70 -25.45 -1.56
N THR A 571 -15.21 -24.57 -0.70
CA THR A 571 -15.14 -23.13 -0.95
C THR A 571 -13.74 -22.57 -0.70
N GLY A 572 -13.39 -21.48 -1.39
CA GLY A 572 -12.08 -20.83 -1.26
C GLY A 572 -11.68 -20.48 0.19
N GLY A 573 -12.66 -20.21 1.05
CA GLY A 573 -12.45 -19.89 2.46
C GLY A 573 -11.84 -21.04 3.27
N ILE A 574 -12.12 -22.29 2.92
CA ILE A 574 -11.60 -23.46 3.66
C ILE A 574 -10.27 -24.00 3.14
N LEU A 575 -9.85 -23.58 1.93
CA LEU A 575 -8.53 -23.92 1.37
C LEU A 575 -7.37 -23.38 2.22
N GLY A 576 -7.61 -22.28 2.95
CA GLY A 576 -6.66 -21.71 3.91
C GLY A 576 -6.35 -22.65 5.08
N LYS A 577 -7.28 -23.53 5.44
CA LYS A 577 -7.22 -24.40 6.62
C LYS A 577 -6.44 -25.70 6.38
N ILE A 578 -6.08 -26.01 5.13
CA ILE A 578 -5.31 -27.21 4.80
C ILE A 578 -3.89 -27.05 5.34
N LYS A 579 -3.45 -28.01 6.17
CA LYS A 579 -2.07 -28.13 6.63
C LYS A 579 -1.23 -28.87 5.59
N GLY A 580 0.02 -28.46 5.38
CA GLY A 580 0.94 -29.10 4.43
C GLY A 580 0.63 -28.78 2.97
N ASN A 581 0.90 -29.74 2.07
CA ASN A 581 0.73 -29.56 0.63
C ASN A 581 -0.76 -29.58 0.24
N LYS A 582 -1.28 -28.40 -0.09
CA LYS A 582 -2.70 -28.21 -0.43
C LYS A 582 -3.13 -28.97 -1.68
N ILE A 583 -2.26 -29.01 -2.69
CA ILE A 583 -2.56 -29.68 -3.97
C ILE A 583 -2.67 -31.19 -3.77
N GLU A 584 -1.74 -31.77 -3.02
CA GLU A 584 -1.74 -33.19 -2.70
C GLU A 584 -2.98 -33.57 -1.88
N TYR A 585 -3.33 -32.75 -0.88
CA TYR A 585 -4.53 -32.95 -0.07
C TYR A 585 -5.81 -32.99 -0.92
N LEU A 586 -5.99 -32.01 -1.82
CA LEU A 586 -7.15 -31.96 -2.72
C LEU A 586 -7.20 -33.17 -3.65
N LYS A 587 -6.07 -33.56 -4.23
CA LYS A 587 -5.98 -34.75 -5.11
C LYS A 587 -6.29 -36.04 -4.38
N LYS A 588 -5.77 -36.21 -3.15
CA LYS A 588 -6.02 -37.41 -2.33
C LYS A 588 -7.50 -37.60 -2.00
N LEU A 589 -8.23 -36.50 -1.84
CA LEU A 589 -9.68 -36.51 -1.63
C LEU A 589 -10.49 -36.66 -2.94
N GLY A 590 -9.84 -36.65 -4.10
CA GLY A 590 -10.53 -36.72 -5.40
C GLY A 590 -11.30 -35.46 -5.75
N ILE A 591 -10.92 -34.29 -5.21
CA ILE A 591 -11.58 -33.02 -5.53
C ILE A 591 -11.30 -32.63 -6.98
N THR A 592 -12.36 -32.37 -7.74
CA THR A 592 -12.29 -31.95 -9.15
C THR A 592 -12.69 -30.50 -9.35
N ASP A 593 -13.49 -29.91 -8.46
CA ASP A 593 -14.02 -28.56 -8.63
C ASP A 593 -14.00 -27.78 -7.29
N ILE A 594 -13.81 -26.46 -7.39
CA ILE A 594 -13.71 -25.52 -6.27
C ILE A 594 -14.59 -24.30 -6.59
N ALA A 595 -15.40 -23.87 -5.63
CA ALA A 595 -16.09 -22.59 -5.70
C ALA A 595 -15.26 -21.52 -4.96
N SER A 596 -15.02 -20.36 -5.57
CA SER A 596 -14.24 -19.32 -4.90
C SER A 596 -14.63 -17.92 -5.33
N SER A 597 -14.55 -16.98 -4.40
CA SER A 597 -14.65 -15.55 -4.75
C SER A 597 -13.57 -15.19 -5.75
N ARG A 598 -13.92 -14.47 -6.82
CA ARG A 598 -12.97 -13.94 -7.81
C ARG A 598 -11.79 -13.20 -7.16
N ARG A 599 -12.00 -12.58 -5.99
CA ARG A 599 -10.96 -11.86 -5.23
C ARG A 599 -9.85 -12.77 -4.67
N ILE A 600 -9.97 -14.10 -4.74
CA ILE A 600 -8.90 -15.02 -4.29
C ILE A 600 -7.57 -14.74 -4.99
N ILE A 601 -7.58 -14.28 -6.25
CA ILE A 601 -6.35 -13.97 -6.99
C ILE A 601 -5.62 -12.72 -6.48
N ASN A 602 -6.27 -11.89 -5.67
CA ASN A 602 -5.64 -10.71 -5.09
C ASN A 602 -4.70 -11.11 -3.94
N ASN A 603 -5.09 -12.12 -3.15
CA ASN A 603 -4.40 -12.48 -1.90
C ASN A 603 -3.72 -13.86 -1.95
N GLN A 604 -4.17 -14.77 -2.82
CA GLN A 604 -3.69 -16.16 -2.89
C GLN A 604 -3.31 -16.59 -4.33
N LYS A 605 -2.83 -15.65 -5.15
CA LYS A 605 -2.49 -15.89 -6.57
C LYS A 605 -1.57 -17.09 -6.80
N LYS A 606 -0.59 -17.31 -5.91
CA LYS A 606 0.35 -18.44 -6.00
C LYS A 606 -0.39 -19.78 -5.91
N LEU A 607 -1.29 -19.93 -4.94
CA LEU A 607 -2.10 -21.13 -4.76
C LEU A 607 -3.02 -21.37 -5.97
N VAL A 608 -3.69 -20.32 -6.46
CA VAL A 608 -4.54 -20.42 -7.66
C VAL A 608 -3.74 -20.94 -8.85
N ASN A 609 -2.54 -20.39 -9.09
CA ASN A 609 -1.67 -20.86 -10.16
C ASN A 609 -1.19 -22.31 -9.97
N GLU A 610 -1.02 -22.78 -8.74
CA GLU A 610 -0.69 -24.18 -8.46
C GLU A 610 -1.88 -25.10 -8.75
N ILE A 611 -3.11 -24.69 -8.38
CA ILE A 611 -4.34 -25.44 -8.67
C ILE A 611 -4.61 -25.52 -10.17
N VAL A 612 -4.49 -24.41 -10.92
CA VAL A 612 -4.73 -24.38 -12.37
C VAL A 612 -3.77 -25.26 -13.17
N LYS A 613 -2.58 -25.55 -12.63
CA LYS A 613 -1.64 -26.52 -13.24
C LYS A 613 -2.07 -27.98 -13.05
N THR A 614 -3.14 -28.22 -12.33
CA THR A 614 -3.73 -29.53 -12.10
C THR A 614 -5.07 -29.64 -12.84
N ASN A 615 -5.73 -30.80 -12.72
CA ASN A 615 -7.05 -31.03 -13.32
C ASN A 615 -8.20 -30.62 -12.38
N ILE A 616 -8.01 -29.57 -11.58
CA ILE A 616 -9.01 -29.06 -10.63
C ILE A 616 -9.55 -27.74 -11.16
N ASN A 617 -10.87 -27.69 -11.36
CA ASN A 617 -11.57 -26.52 -11.88
C ASN A 617 -11.88 -25.53 -10.75
N ILE A 618 -11.62 -24.25 -10.98
CA ILE A 618 -12.06 -23.19 -10.07
C ILE A 618 -13.18 -22.40 -10.76
N TYR A 619 -14.36 -22.35 -10.13
CA TYR A 619 -15.48 -21.52 -10.54
C TYR A 619 -15.51 -20.24 -9.69
N ALA A 620 -15.46 -19.08 -10.35
CA ALA A 620 -15.43 -17.78 -9.70
C ALA A 620 -16.84 -17.25 -9.41
N PHE A 621 -17.13 -16.87 -8.17
CA PHE A 621 -18.30 -16.07 -7.79
C PHE A 621 -17.90 -14.67 -7.32
N HIS A 622 -18.88 -13.83 -6.93
CA HIS A 622 -18.71 -12.41 -6.61
C HIS A 622 -18.16 -11.58 -7.78
N LEU A 623 -18.65 -11.88 -8.98
CA LEU A 623 -18.49 -10.99 -10.13
C LEU A 623 -19.24 -9.69 -9.82
N HIS A 624 -18.84 -8.57 -10.43
CA HIS A 624 -19.41 -7.24 -10.20
C HIS A 624 -19.14 -6.58 -8.83
N PHE A 625 -18.51 -7.26 -7.87
CA PHE A 625 -18.11 -6.66 -6.58
C PHE A 625 -17.02 -5.58 -6.74
N ASP A 626 -16.25 -5.67 -7.81
CA ASP A 626 -15.21 -4.71 -8.18
C ASP A 626 -15.61 -4.03 -9.51
N LYS A 627 -15.50 -2.70 -9.59
CA LYS A 627 -15.90 -1.94 -10.78
C LYS A 627 -15.21 -2.46 -12.05
N GLY A 628 -16.00 -2.83 -13.06
CA GLY A 628 -15.50 -3.35 -14.35
C GLY A 628 -14.97 -4.79 -14.28
N LYS A 629 -15.37 -5.58 -13.28
CA LYS A 629 -15.00 -6.99 -13.09
C LYS A 629 -16.23 -7.91 -13.22
N ASP A 630 -16.84 -7.87 -14.40
CA ASP A 630 -17.98 -8.67 -14.80
C ASP A 630 -17.58 -10.00 -15.47
N GLU A 631 -18.56 -10.75 -16.00
CA GLU A 631 -18.36 -12.02 -16.70
C GLU A 631 -17.42 -11.88 -17.91
N LYS A 632 -17.57 -10.78 -18.65
CA LYS A 632 -16.71 -10.46 -19.80
C LYS A 632 -15.28 -10.19 -19.36
N HIS A 633 -15.08 -9.46 -18.27
CA HIS A 633 -13.76 -9.22 -17.71
C HIS A 633 -13.06 -10.53 -17.34
N VAL A 634 -13.76 -11.41 -16.62
CA VAL A 634 -13.22 -12.71 -16.22
C VAL A 634 -12.83 -13.52 -17.46
N THR A 635 -13.71 -13.58 -18.46
CA THR A 635 -13.44 -14.31 -19.71
C THR A 635 -12.25 -13.74 -20.50
N CYS A 636 -12.11 -12.42 -20.57
CA CYS A 636 -11.07 -11.76 -21.35
C CYS A 636 -9.70 -11.70 -20.65
N ASN A 637 -9.68 -11.60 -19.31
CA ASN A 637 -8.47 -11.25 -18.56
C ASN A 637 -8.09 -12.29 -17.50
N GLU A 638 -9.03 -13.12 -17.05
CA GLU A 638 -8.85 -13.99 -15.87
C GLU A 638 -9.17 -15.46 -16.14
N SER A 639 -9.41 -15.82 -17.41
CA SER A 639 -9.65 -17.19 -17.87
C SER A 639 -8.46 -18.14 -17.62
N ASN A 640 -7.28 -17.60 -17.32
CA ASN A 640 -6.11 -18.39 -16.91
C ASN A 640 -6.10 -18.72 -15.41
N TYR A 641 -7.01 -18.15 -14.62
CA TYR A 641 -7.11 -18.40 -13.18
C TYR A 641 -8.37 -19.19 -12.83
N PHE A 642 -9.43 -19.02 -13.62
CA PHE A 642 -10.74 -19.60 -13.36
C PHE A 642 -11.15 -20.46 -14.55
N TYR A 643 -11.48 -21.72 -14.25
CA TYR A 643 -12.06 -22.62 -15.23
C TYR A 643 -13.43 -22.09 -15.68
N GLY A 644 -14.25 -21.64 -14.73
CA GLY A 644 -15.59 -21.14 -14.97
C GLY A 644 -16.00 -20.03 -14.00
N MET A 645 -17.26 -19.62 -14.04
CA MET A 645 -17.82 -18.58 -13.19
C MET A 645 -19.31 -18.73 -12.94
N TYR A 646 -19.79 -18.07 -11.90
CA TYR A 646 -21.18 -17.82 -11.61
C TYR A 646 -21.57 -16.55 -12.36
N ALA A 647 -22.46 -16.68 -13.32
CA ALA A 647 -22.87 -15.60 -14.21
C ALA A 647 -24.32 -15.24 -13.93
N ASP A 648 -24.58 -13.95 -13.73
CA ASP A 648 -25.95 -13.45 -13.64
C ASP A 648 -26.60 -13.51 -15.03
N LYS A 649 -25.84 -13.18 -16.08
CA LYS A 649 -26.28 -13.32 -17.47
C LYS A 649 -25.11 -13.64 -18.40
N TRP A 650 -25.40 -14.43 -19.44
CA TRP A 650 -24.44 -14.72 -20.49
C TRP A 650 -25.14 -15.03 -21.81
N ASP A 651 -24.46 -14.76 -22.93
CA ASP A 651 -24.89 -15.12 -24.28
C ASP A 651 -23.78 -15.90 -24.99
N PHE A 652 -23.98 -17.21 -25.11
CA PHE A 652 -23.03 -18.14 -25.74
C PHE A 652 -22.92 -17.95 -27.26
N ASN A 653 -23.85 -17.24 -27.90
CA ASN A 653 -23.81 -16.97 -29.33
C ASN A 653 -23.02 -15.70 -29.65
N SER A 654 -22.77 -14.85 -28.66
CA SER A 654 -22.05 -13.60 -28.85
C SER A 654 -20.56 -13.82 -29.12
N THR A 655 -19.98 -12.98 -29.98
CA THR A 655 -18.52 -12.93 -30.18
C THR A 655 -17.94 -11.86 -29.28
N LEU A 656 -17.06 -12.24 -28.36
CA LEU A 656 -16.39 -11.33 -27.44
C LEU A 656 -15.33 -10.50 -28.14
N ASN A 657 -15.34 -9.20 -27.82
CA ASN A 657 -14.30 -8.25 -28.16
C ASN A 657 -13.59 -7.78 -26.89
N CYS A 658 -12.44 -8.40 -26.60
CA CYS A 658 -11.58 -8.07 -25.46
C CYS A 658 -10.71 -6.81 -25.68
N TYR A 659 -10.93 -6.04 -26.76
CA TYR A 659 -10.17 -4.82 -27.05
C TYR A 659 -10.85 -3.53 -26.60
N LYS A 660 -12.17 -3.54 -26.34
CA LYS A 660 -12.89 -2.36 -25.86
C LYS A 660 -12.74 -2.25 -24.34
N ASP A 661 -11.97 -1.25 -23.90
CA ASP A 661 -12.05 -0.71 -22.53
C ASP A 661 -13.46 -0.16 -22.32
N GLU A 662 -14.14 -0.61 -21.27
CA GLU A 662 -15.50 -0.20 -20.90
C GLU A 662 -15.60 1.19 -20.29
N SER A 663 -14.52 2.00 -20.35
CA SER A 663 -14.58 3.42 -19.99
C SER A 663 -15.32 4.29 -21.01
N LYS A 664 -15.97 3.69 -22.02
CA LYS A 664 -16.77 4.39 -23.03
C LYS A 664 -18.29 4.20 -22.94
N ASN A 665 -18.80 3.44 -21.97
CA ASN A 665 -20.26 3.28 -21.81
C ASN A 665 -20.77 4.11 -20.62
N THR A 666 -20.87 5.41 -20.82
CA THR A 666 -21.89 6.28 -20.19
C THR A 666 -21.93 7.57 -21.01
N VAL A 667 -22.87 7.65 -21.94
CA VAL A 667 -23.66 8.80 -22.42
C VAL A 667 -24.19 8.38 -23.79
N GLU A 668 -25.35 7.75 -23.78
CA GLU A 668 -26.39 7.75 -24.82
C GLU A 668 -27.46 6.77 -24.33
N ASP A 669 -28.35 7.33 -23.50
CA ASP A 669 -29.81 7.15 -23.54
C ASP A 669 -30.43 8.34 -22.78
#